data_AF-A0A1V6RMC9-F1
#
_entry.id   AF-A0A1V6RMC9-F1
#
_cell.length_a   1.000
_cell.length_b   1.000
_cell.length_c   1.000
_cell.angle_alpha   90.00
_cell.angle_beta   90.00
_cell.angle_gamma   90.00
#
_symmetry.space_group_name_H-M   'P 1'
#
loop_
_entity.id
_entity.type
_entity.pdbx_description
1 polymer ?
#
loop_
_entity_poly.entity_id
_entity_poly.type
_entity_poly.pdbx_seq_one_letter_code
_entity_poly.pdbx_strand_id
1 'polypeptide(L)'
;MAVLQTSIAIFVAHIILLLGLPGSLVAAAPVAAPVSLVNNVLATTEKRSAASSYWVANVERQGVIPFANTPDYKIFRNVKDYGAKGDGSTDDTVAINKAISSGGRCGKGCDSSTTTPAIVYFPPGTYVVSKPILQFYYTQIVGDAVELPIIKASAKFTGMAVIDSDPYEDNGDNWFTNQNNFFRAIRNLVIDLTSVPAGSGAGIHWQVGQATSLQNIRFEMVKGGGQANKQQGIFMDNGSGGFMSDLTFNGGNYGMFLGNQQFTTRNLVFNDCQTAIFMNWNWAWTFKSLKINNCEIGLNMSTSPSNQTVGSVLMLDSKLTNTPTGIVTAWTQESIPIGGGDLILDNVDFSGSKVAVAGVNGNTILAGGSVVANWIQGNTYTPSRTIHKRASEPQPELVTVVQTVTETVLACSASNGLPSASLAGGEAPAPAKTSSLESAPAPSPAPGPGISSDTDRFPGPSSPTGIPGLNSVFSLLAGWSSEAFEVPEPTPAAAPSSEAPATSAVPISSSHPSALSTHQPAVPAASTVASATSSASGSEISQGPESDSDGDFGFCPGARPVGSAHTQSIMRTASKPAGLLNGGAIFERSKPLYEDLPASSFISVKSAGAKGDGTTDDTAAIQKIFDSYKDGQVIYFDHGAYVITSTIKVPKDIKITGEIWPMLMAHGEKFANQAKPVPVFQVGQRGETGSVEMSDLIITTKGPAPGAILMEWNVAGSSQGSAGMWDVHFRIGGAAGTELQSDTCPKTPKEETTPKKECMAAFMLLHITRTASAYLENTWFWTADHELDLKDHNQINVYTGRGVLIESQNPVWLWGTSSEHHQLYNYQVSTAKNVFMGLIQSETPYYQSNPNSLTPFTPQRFWNDPEFWNCKTNSCRKAWGLRVLRSSEVFVYGAGLYSFFENYAQSCLNSEDCQENMVEVDCSDVKLYGLSTKAAVNMVTSNRGRPLVPAKPNNSNYCSTIALFEQLV
;
A
#
# COMPACT_ATOMS: atom_id res chain seq x y z
N MET A 1 -63.18 8.61 -36.74
CA MET A 1 -64.11 9.21 -35.76
C MET A 1 -63.22 9.65 -34.59
N ALA A 2 -62.89 10.93 -34.40
CA ALA A 2 -63.74 12.03 -33.90
C ALA A 2 -63.88 11.98 -32.36
N VAL A 3 -63.57 12.98 -31.51
CA VAL A 3 -62.94 14.36 -31.58
C VAL A 3 -62.29 14.58 -30.18
N LEU A 4 -60.99 14.89 -30.04
CA LEU A 4 -60.30 16.21 -29.89
C LEU A 4 -60.61 17.09 -28.63
N GLN A 5 -59.52 17.58 -27.99
CA GLN A 5 -59.29 18.93 -27.39
C GLN A 5 -59.68 19.33 -25.92
N THR A 6 -58.64 19.63 -25.10
CA THR A 6 -58.39 20.85 -24.24
C THR A 6 -59.39 21.33 -23.15
N SER A 7 -59.06 22.18 -22.14
CA SER A 7 -57.85 22.59 -21.38
C SER A 7 -58.22 23.64 -20.29
N ILE A 8 -57.29 24.00 -19.38
CA ILE A 8 -57.27 25.23 -18.51
C ILE A 8 -58.34 25.24 -17.38
N ALA A 9 -58.11 25.48 -16.07
CA ALA A 9 -57.07 26.11 -15.22
C ALA A 9 -57.30 27.60 -14.85
N ILE A 10 -57.62 27.90 -13.58
CA ILE A 10 -57.49 29.17 -12.83
C ILE A 10 -57.96 28.88 -11.38
N PHE A 11 -57.61 29.60 -10.31
CA PHE A 11 -56.35 30.05 -9.71
C PHE A 11 -56.72 30.99 -8.53
N VAL A 12 -56.57 30.48 -7.29
CA VAL A 12 -56.22 31.23 -6.06
C VAL A 12 -57.27 32.06 -5.28
N ALA A 13 -57.11 31.98 -3.95
CA ALA A 13 -57.54 32.89 -2.85
C ALA A 13 -59.03 33.02 -2.48
N HIS A 14 -59.35 32.51 -1.27
CA HIS A 14 -59.76 33.28 -0.07
C HIS A 14 -59.33 32.43 1.15
N ILE A 15 -58.04 32.32 1.45
CA ILE A 15 -57.31 33.16 2.41
C ILE A 15 -57.97 33.22 3.81
N ILE A 16 -57.47 32.35 4.70
CA ILE A 16 -56.97 32.63 6.06
C ILE A 16 -57.77 33.63 6.91
N LEU A 17 -58.33 33.17 8.05
CA LEU A 17 -57.75 33.31 9.40
C LEU A 17 -58.64 32.60 10.46
N LEU A 18 -58.12 32.48 11.70
CA LEU A 18 -58.79 32.10 12.96
C LEU A 18 -59.13 30.61 13.15
N LEU A 19 -58.77 29.93 14.25
CA LEU A 19 -57.65 30.06 15.21
C LEU A 19 -57.69 28.80 16.11
N GLY A 20 -56.59 28.06 16.33
CA GLY A 20 -56.65 26.87 17.22
C GLY A 20 -55.49 25.85 17.13
N LEU A 21 -54.33 26.20 17.68
CA LEU A 21 -53.27 25.27 18.11
C LEU A 21 -53.24 25.23 19.67
N PRO A 22 -52.49 24.35 20.37
CA PRO A 22 -51.56 23.30 19.91
C PRO A 22 -51.88 21.88 20.46
N GLY A 23 -51.04 20.86 20.19
CA GLY A 23 -51.28 19.50 20.75
C GLY A 23 -50.26 18.37 20.50
N SER A 24 -49.06 18.64 19.98
CA SER A 24 -47.87 17.75 19.95
C SER A 24 -48.04 16.22 19.85
N LEU A 25 -47.82 15.66 18.65
CA LEU A 25 -47.34 14.28 18.46
C LEU A 25 -46.08 14.29 17.57
N VAL A 26 -45.15 13.37 17.84
CA VAL A 26 -43.83 13.33 17.19
C VAL A 26 -43.91 12.63 15.83
N ALA A 27 -43.41 13.27 14.78
CA ALA A 27 -43.18 12.67 13.47
C ALA A 27 -41.71 12.86 13.08
N ALA A 28 -41.03 11.77 12.74
CA ALA A 28 -39.65 11.82 12.26
C ALA A 28 -39.63 12.24 10.78
N ALA A 29 -38.88 13.30 10.46
CA ALA A 29 -38.64 13.71 9.08
C ALA A 29 -37.38 13.00 8.54
N PRO A 30 -37.40 12.44 7.31
CA PRO A 30 -36.18 12.01 6.65
C PRO A 30 -35.34 13.23 6.29
N VAL A 31 -34.11 13.31 6.78
CA VAL A 31 -33.18 14.37 6.40
C VAL A 31 -32.68 14.10 4.98
N ALA A 32 -33.18 14.87 4.02
CA ALA A 32 -32.69 14.82 2.65
C ALA A 32 -31.30 15.47 2.58
N ALA A 33 -30.25 14.65 2.43
CA ALA A 33 -28.93 15.14 2.07
C ALA A 33 -28.95 15.72 0.64
N PRO A 34 -28.34 16.89 0.39
CA PRO A 34 -28.35 17.51 -0.94
C PRO A 34 -27.40 16.78 -1.89
N VAL A 35 -27.90 15.78 -2.60
CA VAL A 35 -27.19 15.20 -3.76
C VAL A 35 -27.22 16.22 -4.88
N SER A 36 -26.07 16.84 -5.18
CA SER A 36 -25.92 17.73 -6.32
C SER A 36 -26.05 16.93 -7.63
N LEU A 37 -27.18 17.10 -8.32
CA LEU A 37 -27.41 16.50 -9.63
C LEU A 37 -26.61 17.27 -10.69
N VAL A 38 -25.41 16.76 -10.98
CA VAL A 38 -24.59 17.21 -12.11
C VAL A 38 -25.32 16.87 -13.42
N ASN A 39 -26.01 17.86 -13.98
CA ASN A 39 -26.75 17.73 -15.24
C ASN A 39 -25.78 17.61 -16.43
N ASN A 40 -25.32 16.38 -16.70
CA ASN A 40 -24.57 16.03 -17.90
C ASN A 40 -25.46 16.16 -19.15
N VAL A 41 -25.44 17.34 -19.77
CA VAL A 41 -25.95 17.59 -21.12
C VAL A 41 -24.78 18.04 -21.99
N LEU A 42 -24.56 17.37 -23.13
CA LEU A 42 -23.55 17.82 -24.10
C LEU A 42 -24.01 19.15 -24.75
N ALA A 43 -23.56 20.26 -24.18
CA ALA A 43 -23.79 21.60 -24.69
C ALA A 43 -22.55 22.10 -25.46
N THR A 44 -22.38 21.63 -26.70
CA THR A 44 -21.32 22.08 -27.61
C THR A 44 -21.51 23.56 -27.94
N THR A 45 -20.86 24.42 -27.16
CA THR A 45 -20.89 25.88 -27.29
C THR A 45 -19.49 26.40 -27.00
N GLU A 46 -18.89 27.16 -27.92
CA GLU A 46 -17.53 27.68 -27.78
C GLU A 46 -17.42 28.73 -26.67
N LYS A 47 -17.28 28.28 -25.42
CA LYS A 47 -16.67 29.12 -24.38
C LYS A 47 -15.21 29.33 -24.76
N ARG A 48 -14.83 30.59 -25.02
CA ARG A 48 -13.43 31.01 -24.87
C ARG A 48 -12.97 30.58 -23.48
N SER A 49 -11.83 29.89 -23.40
CA SER A 49 -11.28 29.37 -22.14
C SER A 49 -11.18 30.50 -21.12
N ALA A 50 -12.04 30.46 -20.10
CA ALA A 50 -11.71 31.08 -18.83
C ALA A 50 -10.46 30.38 -18.27
N ALA A 51 -9.74 31.04 -17.36
CA ALA A 51 -8.86 30.30 -16.46
C ALA A 51 -9.71 29.37 -15.60
N SER A 52 -9.21 28.17 -15.31
CA SER A 52 -9.86 27.24 -14.39
C SER A 52 -10.05 27.90 -13.02
N SER A 53 -11.15 27.58 -12.32
CA SER A 53 -11.32 27.94 -10.91
C SER A 53 -10.63 26.98 -9.94
N TYR A 54 -10.26 25.77 -10.40
CA TYR A 54 -9.60 24.77 -9.55
C TYR A 54 -8.25 25.29 -9.06
N TRP A 55 -8.02 25.23 -7.75
CA TRP A 55 -6.86 25.85 -7.11
C TRP A 55 -5.51 25.36 -7.66
N VAL A 56 -5.42 24.09 -8.08
CA VAL A 56 -4.21 23.49 -8.67
C VAL A 56 -3.77 24.21 -9.95
N ALA A 57 -4.68 24.84 -10.70
CA ALA A 57 -4.30 25.60 -11.89
C ALA A 57 -3.66 26.98 -11.56
N ASN A 58 -3.88 27.51 -10.35
CA ASN A 58 -3.63 28.92 -10.02
C ASN A 58 -2.82 29.17 -8.73
N VAL A 59 -2.59 28.17 -7.89
CA VAL A 59 -1.75 28.30 -6.68
C VAL A 59 -0.31 28.66 -7.07
N GLU A 60 0.33 29.51 -6.27
CA GLU A 60 1.70 29.95 -6.52
C GLU A 60 2.66 28.75 -6.47
N ARG A 61 3.67 28.76 -7.34
CA ARG A 61 4.60 27.64 -7.54
C ARG A 61 5.96 27.98 -6.96
N GLN A 62 6.10 27.75 -5.65
CA GLN A 62 7.34 27.99 -4.89
C GLN A 62 8.13 26.68 -4.59
N GLY A 63 7.73 25.55 -5.16
CA GLY A 63 8.40 24.25 -5.00
C GLY A 63 9.86 24.24 -5.48
N VAL A 64 10.72 23.49 -4.78
CA VAL A 64 12.13 23.28 -5.11
C VAL A 64 12.50 21.80 -4.97
N ILE A 65 13.48 21.34 -5.74
CA ILE A 65 14.05 19.99 -5.67
C ILE A 65 15.42 20.03 -4.95
N PRO A 66 15.47 19.96 -3.60
CA PRO A 66 16.69 20.27 -2.84
C PRO A 66 17.84 19.28 -3.06
N PHE A 67 17.56 18.09 -3.58
CA PHE A 67 18.54 16.99 -3.71
C PHE A 67 18.81 16.56 -5.16
N ALA A 68 18.38 17.33 -6.18
CA ALA A 68 18.71 17.08 -7.58
C ALA A 68 19.55 18.20 -8.20
N ASN A 69 20.57 17.81 -8.97
CA ASN A 69 21.54 18.72 -9.59
C ASN A 69 21.03 19.32 -10.92
N THR A 70 19.79 19.82 -10.95
CA THR A 70 19.19 20.44 -12.15
C THR A 70 18.64 21.82 -11.83
N PRO A 71 19.35 22.92 -12.17
CA PRO A 71 18.79 24.26 -12.07
C PRO A 71 17.55 24.40 -12.96
N ASP A 72 16.64 25.29 -12.56
CA ASP A 72 15.39 25.62 -13.27
C ASP A 72 14.42 24.45 -13.51
N TYR A 73 14.54 23.36 -12.74
CA TYR A 73 13.61 22.22 -12.79
C TYR A 73 12.18 22.64 -12.38
N LYS A 74 11.22 22.48 -13.29
CA LYS A 74 9.81 22.84 -13.08
C LYS A 74 9.01 21.65 -12.56
N ILE A 75 8.57 21.68 -11.30
CA ILE A 75 7.83 20.56 -10.68
C ILE A 75 6.40 20.45 -11.25
N PHE A 76 5.72 21.59 -11.41
CA PHE A 76 4.41 21.68 -12.06
C PHE A 76 4.55 21.93 -13.58
N ARG A 77 3.83 21.15 -14.39
CA ARG A 77 3.74 21.30 -15.85
C ARG A 77 2.28 21.34 -16.30
N ASN A 78 1.79 22.46 -16.81
CA ASN A 78 0.51 22.51 -17.52
C ASN A 78 0.73 22.04 -18.97
N VAL A 79 0.02 21.02 -19.45
CA VAL A 79 0.22 20.45 -20.79
C VAL A 79 0.06 21.47 -21.93
N LYS A 80 -0.76 22.52 -21.73
CA LYS A 80 -0.96 23.58 -22.74
C LYS A 80 0.30 24.44 -22.93
N ASP A 81 1.12 24.62 -21.89
CA ASP A 81 2.41 25.34 -21.97
C ASP A 81 3.44 24.59 -22.84
N TYR A 82 3.28 23.27 -22.97
CA TYR A 82 4.13 22.40 -23.78
C TYR A 82 3.64 22.24 -25.22
N GLY A 83 2.51 22.86 -25.55
CA GLY A 83 1.95 22.99 -26.90
C GLY A 83 0.56 22.39 -27.07
N ALA A 84 0.04 21.63 -26.09
CA ALA A 84 -1.22 20.91 -26.21
C ALA A 84 -2.41 21.88 -26.37
N LYS A 85 -3.42 21.49 -27.14
CA LYS A 85 -4.60 22.34 -27.42
C LYS A 85 -5.77 22.00 -26.52
N GLY A 86 -6.07 20.71 -26.36
CA GLY A 86 -7.31 20.25 -25.75
C GLY A 86 -8.55 20.64 -26.58
N ASP A 87 -8.42 20.74 -27.92
CA ASP A 87 -9.46 21.23 -28.83
C ASP A 87 -10.37 20.13 -29.43
N GLY A 88 -10.08 18.85 -29.16
CA GLY A 88 -10.83 17.70 -29.68
C GLY A 88 -10.45 17.24 -31.09
N SER A 89 -9.42 17.84 -31.71
CA SER A 89 -9.01 17.58 -33.09
C SER A 89 -7.48 17.49 -33.30
N THR A 90 -6.70 18.30 -32.56
CA THR A 90 -5.23 18.26 -32.58
C THR A 90 -4.71 17.05 -31.81
N ASP A 91 -3.74 16.34 -32.38
CA ASP A 91 -3.01 15.28 -31.68
C ASP A 91 -2.02 15.90 -30.67
N ASP A 92 -2.39 15.82 -29.40
CA ASP A 92 -1.66 16.41 -28.28
C ASP A 92 -0.61 15.45 -27.68
N THR A 93 -0.49 14.21 -28.19
CA THR A 93 0.37 13.15 -27.61
C THR A 93 1.81 13.62 -27.38
N VAL A 94 2.39 14.31 -28.37
CA VAL A 94 3.77 14.81 -28.32
C VAL A 94 3.93 15.91 -27.27
N ALA A 95 2.95 16.82 -27.14
CA ALA A 95 3.00 17.90 -26.16
C ALA A 95 2.83 17.38 -24.73
N ILE A 96 1.94 16.40 -24.53
CA ILE A 96 1.72 15.74 -23.24
C ILE A 96 2.97 14.97 -22.80
N ASN A 97 3.52 14.10 -23.65
CA ASN A 97 4.74 13.35 -23.33
C ASN A 97 5.96 14.26 -23.15
N LYS A 98 6.03 15.41 -23.84
CA LYS A 98 7.03 16.45 -23.60
C LYS A 98 6.86 17.13 -22.23
N ALA A 99 5.62 17.36 -21.77
CA ALA A 99 5.38 17.87 -20.42
C ALA A 99 5.89 16.87 -19.36
N ILE A 100 5.53 15.60 -19.48
CA ILE A 100 5.90 14.53 -18.54
C ILE A 100 7.41 14.30 -18.47
N SER A 101 8.10 14.24 -19.61
CA SER A 101 9.54 13.92 -19.69
C SER A 101 10.46 15.11 -19.40
N SER A 102 9.95 16.35 -19.47
CA SER A 102 10.77 17.56 -19.31
C SER A 102 11.48 17.65 -17.95
N GLY A 103 12.75 18.07 -17.97
CA GLY A 103 13.58 18.22 -16.76
C GLY A 103 14.56 17.06 -16.50
N GLY A 104 14.79 16.15 -17.44
CA GLY A 104 15.80 15.09 -17.30
C GLY A 104 15.41 14.01 -16.28
N ARG A 105 14.17 13.53 -16.37
CA ARG A 105 13.53 12.68 -15.35
C ARG A 105 13.78 11.19 -15.57
N CYS A 106 13.53 10.42 -14.51
CA CYS A 106 13.55 8.95 -14.53
C CYS A 106 12.49 8.35 -15.46
N GLY A 107 12.94 7.82 -16.60
CA GLY A 107 12.18 7.03 -17.58
C GLY A 107 13.03 5.83 -18.02
N LYS A 108 12.93 5.40 -19.29
CA LYS A 108 13.74 4.31 -19.87
C LYS A 108 15.20 4.33 -19.38
N GLY A 109 15.64 3.22 -18.78
CA GLY A 109 17.01 3.05 -18.27
C GLY A 109 17.28 3.65 -16.88
N CYS A 110 16.23 4.01 -16.14
CA CYS A 110 16.28 4.44 -14.74
C CYS A 110 15.22 3.65 -13.96
N ASP A 111 15.63 2.84 -12.98
CA ASP A 111 14.72 1.98 -12.21
C ASP A 111 13.82 2.79 -11.25
N SER A 112 14.39 3.77 -10.57
CA SER A 112 13.69 4.58 -9.56
C SER A 112 14.36 5.96 -9.38
N SER A 113 13.59 6.93 -8.88
CA SER A 113 14.08 8.28 -8.49
C SER A 113 13.05 8.97 -7.59
N THR A 114 13.50 9.58 -6.49
CA THR A 114 12.65 10.47 -5.66
C THR A 114 12.94 11.95 -5.91
N THR A 115 14.06 12.23 -6.59
CA THR A 115 14.59 13.56 -6.87
C THR A 115 14.01 14.26 -8.10
N THR A 116 13.24 13.56 -8.95
CA THR A 116 12.66 14.12 -10.18
C THR A 116 11.10 14.08 -10.24
N PRO A 117 10.39 14.67 -9.26
CA PRO A 117 8.92 14.64 -9.17
C PRO A 117 8.22 15.44 -10.28
N ALA A 118 6.98 15.06 -10.65
CA ALA A 118 6.13 15.85 -11.56
C ALA A 118 4.64 15.85 -11.24
N ILE A 119 4.06 17.05 -11.11
CA ILE A 119 2.62 17.26 -11.34
C ILE A 119 2.45 17.65 -12.82
N VAL A 120 1.72 16.83 -13.57
CA VAL A 120 1.37 17.12 -14.97
C VAL A 120 -0.13 17.44 -15.03
N TYR A 121 -0.42 18.72 -15.20
CA TYR A 121 -1.76 19.29 -15.11
C TYR A 121 -2.44 19.38 -16.46
N PHE A 122 -3.69 18.92 -16.50
CA PHE A 122 -4.58 18.99 -17.67
C PHE A 122 -5.73 19.97 -17.36
N PRO A 123 -5.68 21.22 -17.86
CA PRO A 123 -6.83 22.12 -17.84
C PRO A 123 -8.00 21.56 -18.66
N PRO A 124 -9.22 22.11 -18.54
CA PRO A 124 -10.38 21.65 -19.30
C PRO A 124 -10.14 21.67 -20.81
N GLY A 125 -10.69 20.66 -21.50
CA GLY A 125 -10.50 20.42 -22.93
C GLY A 125 -10.61 18.93 -23.30
N THR A 126 -10.56 18.64 -24.60
CA THR A 126 -10.46 17.28 -25.15
C THR A 126 -9.12 17.11 -25.86
N TYR A 127 -8.23 16.31 -25.28
CA TYR A 127 -6.88 16.04 -25.77
C TYR A 127 -6.91 14.76 -26.59
N VAL A 128 -6.73 14.86 -27.92
CA VAL A 128 -6.69 13.67 -28.77
C VAL A 128 -5.29 13.07 -28.74
N VAL A 129 -5.19 11.74 -28.63
CA VAL A 129 -3.91 11.03 -28.66
C VAL A 129 -3.90 9.85 -29.64
N SER A 130 -2.73 9.54 -30.20
CA SER A 130 -2.52 8.39 -31.12
C SER A 130 -1.50 7.37 -30.63
N LYS A 131 -0.76 7.68 -29.56
CA LYS A 131 0.16 6.76 -28.87
C LYS A 131 0.03 6.93 -27.35
N PRO A 132 0.56 6.00 -26.53
CA PRO A 132 0.48 6.10 -25.07
C PRO A 132 1.06 7.40 -24.50
N ILE A 133 0.41 7.87 -23.45
CA ILE A 133 0.95 8.84 -22.51
C ILE A 133 1.85 8.08 -21.54
N LEU A 134 3.17 8.21 -21.71
CA LEU A 134 4.16 7.47 -20.93
C LEU A 134 4.34 8.17 -19.57
N GLN A 135 3.78 7.59 -18.51
CA GLN A 135 3.93 8.12 -17.16
C GLN A 135 5.32 7.71 -16.63
N PHE A 136 6.25 8.68 -16.59
CA PHE A 136 7.56 8.51 -15.98
C PHE A 136 7.45 8.27 -14.46
N TYR A 137 8.51 7.78 -13.80
CA TYR A 137 8.53 7.54 -12.35
C TYR A 137 8.20 8.82 -11.55
N TYR A 138 7.67 8.70 -10.33
CA TYR A 138 7.32 9.84 -9.45
C TYR A 138 6.40 10.91 -10.09
N THR A 139 5.36 10.49 -10.82
CA THR A 139 4.47 11.40 -11.57
C THR A 139 3.02 11.34 -11.08
N GLN A 140 2.48 12.50 -10.72
CA GLN A 140 1.03 12.70 -10.60
C GLN A 140 0.48 13.32 -11.90
N ILE A 141 -0.40 12.61 -12.58
CA ILE A 141 -1.26 13.15 -13.65
C ILE A 141 -2.53 13.70 -12.99
N VAL A 142 -2.80 15.00 -13.17
CA VAL A 142 -3.88 15.70 -12.48
C VAL A 142 -4.71 16.48 -13.49
N GLY A 143 -5.94 16.03 -13.72
CA GLY A 143 -6.93 16.85 -14.40
C GLY A 143 -7.54 17.91 -13.51
N ASP A 144 -8.18 18.88 -14.16
CA ASP A 144 -9.12 19.81 -13.53
C ASP A 144 -10.24 19.04 -12.81
N ALA A 145 -10.49 19.34 -11.54
CA ALA A 145 -11.54 18.67 -10.75
C ALA A 145 -12.95 19.27 -10.97
N VAL A 146 -13.04 20.49 -11.49
CA VAL A 146 -14.30 21.23 -11.67
C VAL A 146 -14.90 20.97 -13.05
N GLU A 147 -14.07 20.90 -14.09
CA GLU A 147 -14.49 20.54 -15.46
C GLU A 147 -13.53 19.49 -16.04
N LEU A 148 -13.81 18.21 -15.75
CA LEU A 148 -12.91 17.08 -16.05
C LEU A 148 -12.43 17.07 -17.52
N PRO A 149 -11.12 17.14 -17.79
CA PRO A 149 -10.58 17.01 -19.14
C PRO A 149 -10.78 15.59 -19.70
N ILE A 150 -10.96 15.52 -21.01
CA ILE A 150 -11.12 14.26 -21.75
C ILE A 150 -9.81 13.95 -22.47
N ILE A 151 -9.21 12.78 -22.20
CA ILE A 151 -8.14 12.20 -23.01
C ILE A 151 -8.78 11.20 -23.96
N LYS A 152 -8.78 11.51 -25.26
CA LYS A 152 -9.49 10.77 -26.30
C LYS A 152 -8.52 10.00 -27.18
N ALA A 153 -8.59 8.68 -27.15
CA ALA A 153 -7.86 7.84 -28.08
C ALA A 153 -8.44 8.01 -29.50
N SER A 154 -7.59 8.36 -30.45
CA SER A 154 -7.96 8.48 -31.86
C SER A 154 -8.28 7.10 -32.46
N ALA A 155 -9.01 7.10 -33.58
CA ALA A 155 -9.30 5.87 -34.34
C ALA A 155 -8.07 5.19 -34.98
N LYS A 156 -6.88 5.77 -34.80
CA LYS A 156 -5.58 5.23 -35.23
C LYS A 156 -4.64 4.96 -34.04
N PHE A 157 -5.15 4.95 -32.81
CA PHE A 157 -4.34 4.76 -31.61
C PHE A 157 -3.59 3.41 -31.65
N THR A 158 -2.28 3.44 -31.39
CA THR A 158 -1.44 2.23 -31.26
C THR A 158 -0.50 2.31 -30.06
N GLY A 159 -0.48 1.24 -29.26
CA GLY A 159 0.30 1.11 -28.02
C GLY A 159 -0.45 0.28 -26.97
N MET A 160 0.15 0.07 -25.79
CA MET A 160 -0.42 -0.75 -24.72
C MET A 160 -1.75 -0.18 -24.19
N ALA A 161 -1.72 1.07 -23.74
CA ALA A 161 -2.88 1.78 -23.19
C ALA A 161 -2.76 3.30 -23.40
N VAL A 162 -3.86 4.04 -23.22
CA VAL A 162 -3.88 5.51 -23.38
C VAL A 162 -2.94 6.21 -22.38
N ILE A 163 -2.87 5.72 -21.14
CA ILE A 163 -1.81 6.05 -20.19
C ILE A 163 -1.07 4.77 -19.82
N ASP A 164 0.26 4.82 -19.77
CA ASP A 164 1.12 3.67 -19.48
C ASP A 164 2.04 3.97 -18.28
N SER A 165 1.89 3.22 -17.18
CA SER A 165 2.71 3.38 -15.96
C SER A 165 4.05 2.65 -16.01
N ASP A 166 4.19 1.65 -16.89
CA ASP A 166 5.39 0.83 -16.98
C ASP A 166 5.57 0.29 -18.41
N PRO A 167 6.12 1.11 -19.32
CA PRO A 167 6.18 0.74 -20.73
C PRO A 167 7.10 -0.45 -20.98
N TYR A 168 6.65 -1.35 -21.87
CA TYR A 168 7.46 -2.45 -22.36
C TYR A 168 8.41 -2.03 -23.48
N GLU A 169 9.61 -2.61 -23.47
CA GLU A 169 10.58 -2.57 -24.57
C GLU A 169 10.37 -3.73 -25.57
N ASP A 170 10.94 -3.61 -26.77
CA ASP A 170 10.77 -4.61 -27.86
C ASP A 170 11.32 -6.01 -27.52
N ASN A 171 12.14 -6.14 -26.47
CA ASN A 171 12.65 -7.41 -25.95
C ASN A 171 11.76 -8.02 -24.84
N GLY A 172 10.74 -7.30 -24.36
CA GLY A 172 9.86 -7.71 -23.26
C GLY A 172 10.28 -7.24 -21.87
N ASP A 173 11.37 -6.45 -21.73
CA ASP A 173 11.72 -5.83 -20.46
C ASP A 173 10.80 -4.63 -20.16
N ASN A 174 10.55 -4.38 -18.87
CA ASN A 174 9.87 -3.19 -18.38
C ASN A 174 10.83 -2.00 -18.21
N TRP A 175 10.31 -0.78 -18.20
CA TRP A 175 11.11 0.41 -17.85
C TRP A 175 11.49 0.43 -16.37
N PHE A 176 10.63 -0.07 -15.49
CA PHE A 176 10.81 -0.07 -14.04
C PHE A 176 10.61 -1.50 -13.49
N THR A 177 11.22 -1.81 -12.35
CA THR A 177 10.84 -3.04 -11.63
C THR A 177 9.42 -2.87 -11.10
N ASN A 178 8.45 -3.65 -11.57
CA ASN A 178 7.02 -3.43 -11.26
C ASN A 178 6.69 -3.39 -9.75
N GLN A 179 7.42 -4.16 -8.93
CA GLN A 179 7.30 -4.11 -7.47
C GLN A 179 7.83 -2.79 -6.88
N ASN A 180 8.84 -2.18 -7.51
CA ASN A 180 9.45 -0.91 -7.10
C ASN A 180 8.76 0.32 -7.74
N ASN A 181 7.71 0.13 -8.54
CA ASN A 181 7.15 1.18 -9.38
C ASN A 181 6.17 2.10 -8.60
N PHE A 182 6.74 2.84 -7.64
CA PHE A 182 6.08 3.61 -6.58
C PHE A 182 5.68 5.05 -6.98
N PHE A 183 4.98 5.75 -6.07
CA PHE A 183 4.77 7.20 -6.07
C PHE A 183 4.11 7.76 -7.34
N ARG A 184 2.94 7.24 -7.69
CA ARG A 184 2.17 7.59 -8.89
C ARG A 184 0.73 7.92 -8.55
N ALA A 185 0.20 8.98 -9.15
CA ALA A 185 -1.25 9.24 -9.10
C ALA A 185 -1.78 9.55 -10.50
N ILE A 186 -3.02 9.13 -10.76
CA ILE A 186 -3.82 9.66 -11.86
C ILE A 186 -5.17 10.08 -11.27
N ARG A 187 -5.53 11.35 -11.42
CA ARG A 187 -6.80 11.88 -10.90
C ARG A 187 -7.52 12.84 -11.84
N ASN A 188 -8.85 12.85 -11.75
CA ASN A 188 -9.76 13.80 -12.40
C ASN A 188 -9.77 13.74 -13.94
N LEU A 189 -9.98 12.57 -14.55
CA LEU A 189 -9.95 12.41 -16.01
C LEU A 189 -11.20 11.73 -16.56
N VAL A 190 -11.55 12.06 -17.80
CA VAL A 190 -12.30 11.14 -18.67
C VAL A 190 -11.32 10.51 -19.66
N ILE A 191 -11.34 9.18 -19.81
CA ILE A 191 -10.53 8.44 -20.79
C ILE A 191 -11.49 7.82 -21.81
N ASP A 192 -11.43 8.27 -23.06
CA ASP A 192 -12.37 7.91 -24.11
C ASP A 192 -11.73 7.01 -25.17
N LEU A 193 -12.13 5.73 -25.18
CA LEU A 193 -11.75 4.71 -26.17
C LEU A 193 -12.81 4.51 -27.26
N THR A 194 -13.94 5.23 -27.25
CA THR A 194 -15.09 4.97 -28.15
C THR A 194 -14.77 5.11 -29.64
N SER A 195 -13.66 5.78 -29.98
CA SER A 195 -13.18 5.95 -31.36
C SER A 195 -12.16 4.90 -31.78
N VAL A 196 -11.57 4.15 -30.85
CA VAL A 196 -10.67 3.02 -31.14
C VAL A 196 -11.51 1.84 -31.67
N PRO A 197 -11.05 1.09 -32.68
CA PRO A 197 -11.74 -0.12 -33.13
C PRO A 197 -11.97 -1.10 -31.97
N ALA A 198 -13.19 -1.61 -31.80
CA ALA A 198 -13.58 -2.39 -30.61
C ALA A 198 -12.74 -3.67 -30.38
N GLY A 199 -12.00 -4.16 -31.39
CA GLY A 199 -11.10 -5.29 -31.28
C GLY A 199 -9.79 -5.03 -30.51
N SER A 200 -9.53 -3.81 -30.03
CA SER A 200 -8.37 -3.47 -29.19
C SER A 200 -8.59 -2.20 -28.34
N GLY A 201 -7.65 -1.92 -27.43
CA GLY A 201 -7.54 -0.67 -26.68
C GLY A 201 -7.68 -0.84 -25.16
N ALA A 202 -6.76 -0.22 -24.41
CA ALA A 202 -6.84 -0.11 -22.95
C ALA A 202 -6.77 1.36 -22.50
N GLY A 203 -7.46 1.71 -21.42
CA GLY A 203 -7.47 3.07 -20.88
C GLY A 203 -6.19 3.40 -20.10
N ILE A 204 -5.90 2.60 -19.08
CA ILE A 204 -4.64 2.72 -18.31
C ILE A 204 -3.99 1.34 -18.23
N HIS A 205 -2.71 1.24 -18.61
CA HIS A 205 -1.83 0.17 -18.17
C HIS A 205 -1.30 0.58 -16.79
N TRP A 206 -1.72 -0.13 -15.74
CA TRP A 206 -1.53 0.25 -14.34
C TRP A 206 -0.74 -0.81 -13.57
N GLN A 207 0.40 -1.18 -14.12
CA GLN A 207 1.41 -2.01 -13.47
C GLN A 207 2.21 -1.13 -12.51
N VAL A 208 2.03 -1.34 -11.20
CA VAL A 208 2.51 -0.41 -10.13
C VAL A 208 2.80 -1.10 -8.79
N GLY A 209 3.64 -0.44 -7.98
CA GLY A 209 3.89 -0.76 -6.57
C GLY A 209 3.04 0.05 -5.57
N GLN A 210 3.49 0.08 -4.31
CA GLN A 210 2.90 0.84 -3.19
C GLN A 210 2.95 2.38 -3.40
N ALA A 211 2.19 3.12 -2.58
CA ALA A 211 2.01 4.58 -2.70
C ALA A 211 1.55 5.03 -4.10
N THR A 212 0.58 4.29 -4.66
CA THR A 212 -0.03 4.60 -5.96
C THR A 212 -1.55 4.71 -5.86
N SER A 213 -2.14 5.70 -6.55
CA SER A 213 -3.57 6.01 -6.49
C SER A 213 -4.20 6.29 -7.86
N LEU A 214 -5.38 5.69 -8.10
CA LEU A 214 -6.34 6.14 -9.11
C LEU A 214 -7.55 6.74 -8.41
N GLN A 215 -7.96 7.97 -8.78
CA GLN A 215 -9.09 8.66 -8.16
C GLN A 215 -9.91 9.44 -9.20
N ASN A 216 -11.25 9.37 -9.15
CA ASN A 216 -12.14 10.21 -9.96
C ASN A 216 -11.83 10.13 -11.47
N ILE A 217 -11.91 8.91 -12.03
CA ILE A 217 -11.66 8.64 -13.46
C ILE A 217 -12.89 7.98 -14.10
N ARG A 218 -13.31 8.49 -15.25
CA ARG A 218 -14.41 7.94 -16.05
C ARG A 218 -13.91 7.36 -17.37
N PHE A 219 -14.13 6.07 -17.59
CA PHE A 219 -13.73 5.35 -18.79
C PHE A 219 -14.94 5.21 -19.74
N GLU A 220 -14.85 5.78 -20.94
CA GLU A 220 -15.88 5.65 -21.98
C GLU A 220 -15.38 4.65 -23.04
N MET A 221 -16.12 3.55 -23.23
CA MET A 221 -15.77 2.46 -24.13
C MET A 221 -16.96 2.06 -25.02
N VAL A 222 -16.67 1.35 -26.11
CA VAL A 222 -17.70 0.76 -26.98
C VAL A 222 -18.54 -0.22 -26.16
N LYS A 223 -19.87 -0.03 -26.14
CA LYS A 223 -20.82 -0.89 -25.43
C LYS A 223 -21.21 -2.10 -26.27
N GLY A 224 -21.41 -3.25 -25.63
CA GLY A 224 -21.77 -4.50 -26.31
C GLY A 224 -20.64 -5.04 -27.20
N GLY A 225 -21.00 -5.67 -28.33
CA GLY A 225 -20.06 -6.34 -29.24
C GLY A 225 -19.62 -7.75 -28.79
N GLY A 226 -19.94 -8.14 -27.55
CA GLY A 226 -19.64 -9.45 -27.01
C GLY A 226 -18.14 -9.78 -27.04
N GLN A 227 -17.80 -11.04 -27.33
CA GLN A 227 -16.42 -11.50 -27.45
C GLN A 227 -15.61 -10.89 -28.61
N ALA A 228 -16.23 -10.11 -29.51
CA ALA A 228 -15.52 -9.34 -30.53
C ALA A 228 -15.03 -7.97 -30.00
N ASN A 229 -15.59 -7.51 -28.87
CA ASN A 229 -15.04 -6.39 -28.12
C ASN A 229 -13.84 -6.88 -27.31
N LYS A 230 -12.79 -6.06 -27.22
CA LYS A 230 -11.57 -6.25 -26.43
C LYS A 230 -11.14 -4.98 -25.69
N GLN A 231 -11.97 -3.92 -25.70
CA GLN A 231 -11.67 -2.71 -24.94
C GLN A 231 -11.70 -2.99 -23.44
N GLN A 232 -10.74 -2.42 -22.71
CA GLN A 232 -10.65 -2.53 -21.27
C GLN A 232 -10.31 -1.19 -20.60
N GLY A 233 -10.98 -0.86 -19.50
CA GLY A 233 -10.76 0.43 -18.81
C GLY A 233 -9.37 0.46 -18.17
N ILE A 234 -9.10 -0.50 -17.30
CA ILE A 234 -7.76 -0.76 -16.75
C ILE A 234 -7.25 -2.10 -17.26
N PHE A 235 -6.00 -2.11 -17.69
CA PHE A 235 -5.18 -3.30 -17.88
C PHE A 235 -4.10 -3.32 -16.80
N MET A 236 -4.07 -4.37 -16.00
CA MET A 236 -3.04 -4.62 -15.01
C MET A 236 -2.74 -6.11 -15.02
N ASP A 237 -1.48 -6.45 -15.23
CA ASP A 237 -0.98 -7.81 -15.41
C ASP A 237 -0.09 -8.27 -14.26
N ASN A 238 0.60 -7.37 -13.55
CA ASN A 238 1.35 -7.61 -12.32
C ASN A 238 1.54 -6.33 -11.45
N GLY A 239 2.44 -6.38 -10.45
CA GLY A 239 2.76 -5.30 -9.51
C GLY A 239 2.62 -5.68 -8.02
N SER A 240 2.88 -4.73 -7.12
CA SER A 240 2.68 -4.82 -5.66
C SER A 240 1.83 -3.64 -5.16
N GLY A 241 0.54 -3.68 -5.46
CA GLY A 241 -0.31 -2.51 -5.57
C GLY A 241 -0.83 -1.90 -4.27
N GLY A 242 -1.33 -0.66 -4.42
CA GLY A 242 -1.93 0.17 -3.37
C GLY A 242 -3.44 0.34 -3.51
N PHE A 243 -3.86 1.50 -4.02
CA PHE A 243 -5.22 2.00 -3.81
C PHE A 243 -5.95 2.53 -5.07
N MET A 244 -7.27 2.32 -5.16
CA MET A 244 -8.15 3.02 -6.13
C MET A 244 -9.48 3.43 -5.50
N SER A 245 -10.00 4.59 -5.93
CA SER A 245 -11.32 5.06 -5.55
C SER A 245 -12.06 5.81 -6.66
N ASP A 246 -13.38 5.88 -6.56
CA ASP A 246 -14.24 6.79 -7.33
C ASP A 246 -14.11 6.64 -8.86
N LEU A 247 -13.95 5.40 -9.35
CA LEU A 247 -13.84 5.11 -10.78
C LEU A 247 -15.19 4.75 -11.39
N THR A 248 -15.43 5.14 -12.65
CA THR A 248 -16.65 4.79 -13.40
C THR A 248 -16.29 4.23 -14.77
N PHE A 249 -16.78 3.03 -15.10
CA PHE A 249 -16.54 2.32 -16.36
C PHE A 249 -17.84 2.19 -17.15
N ASN A 250 -17.85 2.66 -18.40
CA ASN A 250 -19.00 2.61 -19.29
C ASN A 250 -18.65 1.78 -20.55
N GLY A 251 -19.26 0.60 -20.69
CA GLY A 251 -19.02 -0.31 -21.82
C GLY A 251 -17.76 -1.16 -21.67
N GLY A 252 -17.18 -1.55 -22.81
CA GLY A 252 -15.97 -2.37 -22.89
C GLY A 252 -16.23 -3.88 -22.75
N ASN A 253 -15.23 -4.66 -23.12
CA ASN A 253 -15.20 -6.08 -22.79
C ASN A 253 -14.97 -6.27 -21.29
N TYR A 254 -13.96 -5.58 -20.74
CA TYR A 254 -13.68 -5.54 -19.31
C TYR A 254 -13.78 -4.11 -18.78
N GLY A 255 -14.40 -3.91 -17.62
CA GLY A 255 -14.17 -2.67 -16.86
C GLY A 255 -12.71 -2.61 -16.43
N MET A 256 -12.24 -3.69 -15.80
CA MET A 256 -10.86 -3.88 -15.35
C MET A 256 -10.39 -5.32 -15.60
N PHE A 257 -9.19 -5.48 -16.16
CA PHE A 257 -8.41 -6.73 -16.15
C PHE A 257 -7.29 -6.57 -15.12
N LEU A 258 -7.18 -7.52 -14.16
CA LEU A 258 -6.41 -7.34 -12.93
C LEU A 258 -5.51 -8.53 -12.62
N GLY A 259 -4.22 -8.27 -12.42
CA GLY A 259 -3.21 -9.21 -11.93
C GLY A 259 -2.24 -8.46 -11.01
N ASN A 260 -2.18 -8.80 -9.71
CA ASN A 260 -1.32 -8.09 -8.75
C ASN A 260 -1.19 -8.85 -7.42
N GLN A 261 -0.09 -8.68 -6.67
CA GLN A 261 0.04 -9.24 -5.32
C GLN A 261 -1.17 -8.86 -4.43
N GLN A 262 -1.44 -7.55 -4.31
CA GLN A 262 -2.56 -7.05 -3.54
C GLN A 262 -3.09 -5.69 -4.03
N PHE A 263 -4.35 -5.38 -3.71
CA PHE A 263 -4.92 -4.04 -3.91
C PHE A 263 -6.15 -3.80 -3.02
N THR A 264 -6.41 -2.52 -2.73
CA THR A 264 -7.69 -2.04 -2.18
C THR A 264 -8.39 -1.13 -3.19
N THR A 265 -9.66 -1.42 -3.50
CA THR A 265 -10.42 -0.65 -4.50
C THR A 265 -11.86 -0.42 -4.05
N ARG A 266 -12.29 0.84 -3.87
CA ARG A 266 -13.60 1.17 -3.27
C ARG A 266 -14.39 2.27 -4.01
N ASN A 267 -15.73 2.19 -3.97
CA ASN A 267 -16.65 3.08 -4.70
C ASN A 267 -16.41 3.09 -6.23
N LEU A 268 -16.50 1.93 -6.86
CA LEU A 268 -16.38 1.76 -8.32
C LEU A 268 -17.76 1.54 -8.95
N VAL A 269 -18.01 2.16 -10.10
CA VAL A 269 -19.25 2.01 -10.88
C VAL A 269 -18.94 1.35 -12.22
N PHE A 270 -19.71 0.33 -12.60
CA PHE A 270 -19.58 -0.35 -13.88
C PHE A 270 -20.94 -0.38 -14.57
N ASN A 271 -20.99 0.03 -15.84
CA ASN A 271 -22.23 0.15 -16.62
C ASN A 271 -22.05 -0.50 -17.99
N ASP A 272 -22.88 -1.49 -18.32
CA ASP A 272 -22.97 -2.12 -19.65
C ASP A 272 -21.67 -2.82 -20.14
N CYS A 273 -20.82 -3.30 -19.22
CA CYS A 273 -19.59 -4.06 -19.53
C CYS A 273 -19.91 -5.54 -19.83
N GLN A 274 -19.18 -6.20 -20.76
CA GLN A 274 -19.32 -7.66 -20.95
C GLN A 274 -18.87 -8.45 -19.70
N THR A 275 -17.87 -7.97 -18.96
CA THR A 275 -17.58 -8.36 -17.58
C THR A 275 -17.06 -7.13 -16.84
N ALA A 276 -17.55 -6.85 -15.63
CA ALA A 276 -17.11 -5.66 -14.91
C ALA A 276 -15.64 -5.80 -14.45
N ILE A 277 -15.31 -6.91 -13.79
CA ILE A 277 -13.97 -7.20 -13.25
C ILE A 277 -13.53 -8.59 -13.70
N PHE A 278 -12.38 -8.67 -14.38
CA PHE A 278 -11.69 -9.92 -14.69
C PHE A 278 -10.43 -10.03 -13.81
N MET A 279 -10.44 -10.96 -12.85
CA MET A 279 -9.30 -11.24 -11.96
C MET A 279 -8.46 -12.37 -12.56
N ASN A 280 -7.33 -12.00 -13.14
CA ASN A 280 -6.36 -12.89 -13.77
C ASN A 280 -5.56 -13.66 -12.70
N TRP A 281 -4.98 -12.95 -11.73
CA TRP A 281 -4.30 -13.54 -10.57
C TRP A 281 -4.24 -12.54 -9.41
N ASN A 282 -4.15 -13.03 -8.18
CA ASN A 282 -3.77 -12.19 -7.03
C ASN A 282 -3.25 -13.02 -5.85
N TRP A 283 -2.79 -12.39 -4.76
CA TRP A 283 -2.71 -13.06 -3.44
C TRP A 283 -3.85 -12.64 -2.51
N ALA A 284 -4.23 -11.35 -2.50
CA ALA A 284 -5.45 -10.86 -1.83
C ALA A 284 -5.96 -9.55 -2.42
N TRP A 285 -7.26 -9.41 -2.66
CA TRP A 285 -7.86 -8.15 -3.17
C TRP A 285 -9.14 -7.79 -2.43
N THR A 286 -9.26 -6.53 -1.99
CA THR A 286 -10.45 -6.04 -1.28
C THR A 286 -11.22 -5.02 -2.12
N PHE A 287 -12.45 -5.39 -2.49
CA PHE A 287 -13.43 -4.54 -3.14
C PHE A 287 -14.47 -4.03 -2.15
N LYS A 288 -14.86 -2.76 -2.24
CA LYS A 288 -15.97 -2.18 -1.47
C LYS A 288 -16.85 -1.24 -2.30
N SER A 289 -18.14 -1.17 -1.97
CA SER A 289 -19.08 -0.18 -2.51
C SER A 289 -19.19 -0.20 -4.03
N LEU A 290 -19.08 -1.40 -4.64
CA LEU A 290 -19.22 -1.58 -6.08
C LEU A 290 -20.67 -1.39 -6.51
N LYS A 291 -20.89 -0.76 -7.67
CA LYS A 291 -22.19 -0.62 -8.32
C LYS A 291 -22.09 -1.17 -9.74
N ILE A 292 -22.49 -2.43 -9.93
CA ILE A 292 -22.36 -3.16 -11.21
C ILE A 292 -23.72 -3.23 -11.89
N ASN A 293 -23.88 -2.54 -13.02
CA ASN A 293 -25.16 -2.31 -13.67
C ASN A 293 -25.16 -2.84 -15.12
N ASN A 294 -26.12 -3.70 -15.45
CA ASN A 294 -26.34 -4.27 -16.79
C ASN A 294 -25.12 -5.02 -17.38
N CYS A 295 -24.21 -5.52 -16.55
CA CYS A 295 -23.06 -6.31 -17.02
C CYS A 295 -23.44 -7.78 -17.11
N GLU A 296 -22.97 -8.56 -18.08
CA GLU A 296 -23.33 -10.00 -18.14
C GLU A 296 -22.71 -10.79 -16.98
N ILE A 297 -21.47 -10.43 -16.60
CA ILE A 297 -20.77 -10.94 -15.42
C ILE A 297 -20.30 -9.76 -14.56
N GLY A 298 -20.46 -9.85 -13.24
CA GLY A 298 -19.83 -8.92 -12.30
C GLY A 298 -18.34 -9.20 -12.16
N LEU A 299 -17.98 -10.19 -11.35
CA LEU A 299 -16.60 -10.63 -11.14
C LEU A 299 -16.37 -11.99 -11.80
N ASN A 300 -15.37 -12.09 -12.67
CA ASN A 300 -14.77 -13.38 -13.02
C ASN A 300 -13.47 -13.55 -12.24
N MET A 301 -13.38 -14.60 -11.42
CA MET A 301 -12.18 -14.99 -10.68
C MET A 301 -11.83 -16.47 -10.90
N SER A 302 -12.26 -17.06 -12.01
CA SER A 302 -12.12 -18.49 -12.31
C SER A 302 -10.94 -18.83 -13.24
N THR A 303 -9.90 -18.01 -13.22
CA THR A 303 -8.72 -18.14 -14.08
C THR A 303 -7.91 -19.40 -13.69
N SER A 304 -7.44 -20.15 -14.69
CA SER A 304 -6.70 -21.41 -14.53
C SER A 304 -7.39 -22.43 -13.60
N PRO A 305 -8.58 -22.94 -13.94
CA PRO A 305 -9.44 -23.66 -12.98
C PRO A 305 -8.89 -24.99 -12.44
N SER A 306 -7.86 -25.57 -13.07
CA SER A 306 -7.15 -26.76 -12.58
C SER A 306 -5.95 -26.44 -11.67
N ASN A 307 -5.55 -25.18 -11.57
CA ASN A 307 -4.48 -24.68 -10.70
C ASN A 307 -4.69 -23.16 -10.51
N GLN A 308 -5.57 -22.79 -9.57
CA GLN A 308 -6.16 -21.45 -9.50
C GLN A 308 -5.11 -20.36 -9.30
N THR A 309 -5.10 -19.37 -10.19
CA THR A 309 -4.18 -18.23 -10.14
C THR A 309 -4.65 -17.10 -9.23
N VAL A 310 -5.92 -17.09 -8.81
CA VAL A 310 -6.45 -16.13 -7.83
C VAL A 310 -6.29 -16.69 -6.42
N GLY A 311 -5.64 -15.95 -5.52
CA GLY A 311 -5.45 -16.33 -4.12
C GLY A 311 -6.74 -16.10 -3.31
N SER A 312 -7.13 -14.83 -3.15
CA SER A 312 -8.38 -14.47 -2.46
C SER A 312 -9.01 -13.15 -2.94
N VAL A 313 -10.33 -13.06 -2.85
CA VAL A 313 -11.10 -11.84 -3.13
C VAL A 313 -12.13 -11.58 -2.02
N LEU A 314 -12.23 -10.33 -1.59
CA LEU A 314 -13.26 -9.84 -0.68
C LEU A 314 -14.14 -8.82 -1.40
N MET A 315 -15.46 -8.90 -1.22
CA MET A 315 -16.42 -7.93 -1.74
C MET A 315 -17.37 -7.47 -0.62
N LEU A 316 -17.32 -6.18 -0.30
CA LEU A 316 -18.07 -5.55 0.79
C LEU A 316 -19.07 -4.51 0.27
N ASP A 317 -20.22 -4.36 0.93
CA ASP A 317 -21.16 -3.23 0.79
C ASP A 317 -21.56 -2.92 -0.67
N SER A 318 -21.66 -3.95 -1.52
CA SER A 318 -21.71 -3.81 -2.99
C SER A 318 -23.07 -4.22 -3.57
N LYS A 319 -23.42 -3.71 -4.76
CA LYS A 319 -24.70 -3.99 -5.42
C LYS A 319 -24.55 -4.36 -6.90
N LEU A 320 -25.27 -5.41 -7.31
CA LEU A 320 -25.34 -5.90 -8.68
C LEU A 320 -26.78 -5.76 -9.20
N THR A 321 -26.95 -4.97 -10.26
CA THR A 321 -28.25 -4.58 -10.85
C THR A 321 -28.31 -5.06 -12.30
N ASN A 322 -29.34 -5.81 -12.68
CA ASN A 322 -29.52 -6.39 -14.02
C ASN A 322 -28.32 -7.22 -14.53
N THR A 323 -27.53 -7.78 -13.61
CA THR A 323 -26.28 -8.50 -13.91
C THR A 323 -26.53 -9.99 -13.69
N PRO A 324 -26.84 -10.79 -14.74
CA PRO A 324 -27.44 -12.12 -14.57
C PRO A 324 -26.55 -13.09 -13.78
N THR A 325 -25.24 -13.02 -13.97
CA THR A 325 -24.24 -13.79 -13.21
C THR A 325 -23.40 -12.83 -12.37
N GLY A 326 -23.53 -12.91 -11.04
CA GLY A 326 -22.81 -12.02 -10.13
C GLY A 326 -21.31 -12.28 -10.11
N ILE A 327 -20.92 -13.49 -9.72
CA ILE A 327 -19.52 -13.92 -9.60
C ILE A 327 -19.35 -15.30 -10.26
N VAL A 328 -18.24 -15.50 -10.98
CA VAL A 328 -17.80 -16.81 -11.47
C VAL A 328 -16.50 -17.21 -10.77
N THR A 329 -16.46 -18.41 -10.20
CA THR A 329 -15.30 -18.96 -9.48
C THR A 329 -14.94 -20.36 -9.97
N ALA A 330 -13.68 -20.75 -9.82
CA ALA A 330 -13.17 -22.09 -10.10
C ALA A 330 -13.13 -22.99 -8.86
N TRP A 331 -13.40 -22.44 -7.68
CA TRP A 331 -13.25 -23.11 -6.38
C TRP A 331 -14.18 -24.31 -6.21
N THR A 332 -13.65 -25.41 -5.69
CA THR A 332 -14.40 -26.59 -5.20
C THR A 332 -13.80 -27.08 -3.88
N GLN A 333 -14.41 -28.09 -3.25
CA GLN A 333 -13.88 -28.73 -2.02
C GLN A 333 -12.54 -29.48 -2.27
N GLU A 334 -12.17 -29.62 -3.54
CA GLU A 334 -10.98 -30.31 -4.06
C GLU A 334 -10.02 -29.30 -4.74
N SER A 335 -10.18 -28.00 -4.46
CA SER A 335 -9.41 -26.91 -5.06
C SER A 335 -7.90 -27.15 -5.03
N ILE A 336 -7.27 -26.97 -6.19
CA ILE A 336 -5.80 -26.89 -6.32
C ILE A 336 -5.44 -25.44 -6.64
N PRO A 337 -4.58 -24.80 -5.84
CA PRO A 337 -4.19 -25.16 -4.46
C PRO A 337 -5.35 -24.94 -3.45
N ILE A 338 -5.25 -25.52 -2.25
CA ILE A 338 -6.38 -25.65 -1.30
C ILE A 338 -6.87 -24.32 -0.69
N GLY A 339 -5.97 -23.35 -0.50
CA GLY A 339 -6.30 -21.95 -0.15
C GLY A 339 -6.36 -21.03 -1.37
N GLY A 340 -6.47 -21.57 -2.59
CA GLY A 340 -6.65 -20.81 -3.81
C GLY A 340 -8.14 -20.57 -4.12
N GLY A 341 -8.48 -19.37 -4.58
CA GLY A 341 -9.84 -19.00 -4.96
C GLY A 341 -10.77 -18.63 -3.80
N ASP A 342 -10.23 -18.35 -2.61
CA ASP A 342 -11.02 -17.97 -1.42
C ASP A 342 -11.84 -16.69 -1.72
N LEU A 343 -13.14 -16.71 -1.35
CA LEU A 343 -14.07 -15.62 -1.65
C LEU A 343 -14.92 -15.28 -0.42
N ILE A 344 -14.88 -14.01 -0.02
CA ILE A 344 -15.63 -13.46 1.11
C ILE A 344 -16.60 -12.40 0.62
N LEU A 345 -17.89 -12.57 0.92
CA LEU A 345 -18.95 -11.63 0.60
C LEU A 345 -19.53 -11.09 1.92
N ASP A 346 -19.64 -9.78 2.06
CA ASP A 346 -20.24 -9.12 3.23
C ASP A 346 -21.14 -7.97 2.77
N ASN A 347 -22.42 -8.02 3.14
CA ASN A 347 -23.42 -7.04 2.73
C ASN A 347 -23.45 -6.79 1.20
N VAL A 348 -23.55 -7.85 0.39
CA VAL A 348 -23.57 -7.77 -1.08
C VAL A 348 -24.96 -8.05 -1.63
N ASP A 349 -25.52 -7.07 -2.32
CA ASP A 349 -26.86 -7.11 -2.91
C ASP A 349 -26.86 -7.70 -4.33
N PHE A 350 -27.33 -8.95 -4.43
CA PHE A 350 -27.53 -9.68 -5.69
C PHE A 350 -29.01 -9.70 -6.12
N SER A 351 -29.85 -8.75 -5.66
CA SER A 351 -31.27 -8.69 -6.05
C SER A 351 -31.49 -8.55 -7.55
N GLY A 352 -30.51 -7.97 -8.26
CA GLY A 352 -30.51 -7.83 -9.72
C GLY A 352 -29.83 -8.97 -10.49
N SER A 353 -29.43 -10.03 -9.81
CA SER A 353 -28.77 -11.21 -10.40
C SER A 353 -29.65 -12.46 -10.34
N LYS A 354 -29.50 -13.36 -11.32
CA LYS A 354 -30.14 -14.68 -11.31
C LYS A 354 -29.32 -15.67 -10.48
N VAL A 355 -28.00 -15.61 -10.64
CA VAL A 355 -27.00 -16.39 -9.90
C VAL A 355 -26.06 -15.41 -9.21
N ALA A 356 -25.90 -15.52 -7.90
CA ALA A 356 -24.96 -14.68 -7.15
C ALA A 356 -23.52 -15.20 -7.31
N VAL A 357 -23.32 -16.52 -7.15
CA VAL A 357 -22.04 -17.20 -7.37
C VAL A 357 -22.27 -18.43 -8.24
N ALA A 358 -21.51 -18.55 -9.33
CA ALA A 358 -21.50 -19.66 -10.28
C ALA A 358 -20.15 -20.37 -10.28
N GLY A 359 -20.15 -21.70 -10.45
CA GLY A 359 -18.95 -22.45 -10.81
C GLY A 359 -18.65 -22.35 -12.31
N VAL A 360 -17.41 -22.66 -12.71
CA VAL A 360 -16.97 -22.67 -14.13
C VAL A 360 -17.85 -23.46 -15.09
N ASN A 361 -18.57 -24.48 -14.61
CA ASN A 361 -19.48 -25.29 -15.40
C ASN A 361 -20.88 -24.67 -15.57
N GLY A 362 -21.07 -23.42 -15.14
CA GLY A 362 -22.36 -22.71 -15.15
C GLY A 362 -23.33 -23.15 -14.04
N ASN A 363 -22.91 -24.04 -13.14
CA ASN A 363 -23.71 -24.47 -12.00
C ASN A 363 -23.86 -23.33 -10.98
N THR A 364 -25.08 -23.17 -10.45
CA THR A 364 -25.34 -22.23 -9.35
C THR A 364 -24.74 -22.76 -8.06
N ILE A 365 -23.85 -21.99 -7.44
CA ILE A 365 -23.32 -22.22 -6.08
C ILE A 365 -24.14 -21.42 -5.07
N LEU A 366 -24.45 -20.16 -5.39
CA LEU A 366 -25.31 -19.30 -4.60
C LEU A 366 -26.35 -18.63 -5.51
N ALA A 367 -27.63 -18.77 -5.20
CA ALA A 367 -28.72 -18.15 -5.94
C ALA A 367 -28.71 -16.62 -5.78
N GLY A 368 -29.13 -15.90 -6.83
CA GLY A 368 -29.34 -14.45 -6.77
C GLY A 368 -30.69 -14.06 -6.15
N GLY A 369 -31.15 -12.83 -6.43
CA GLY A 369 -32.47 -12.35 -6.00
C GLY A 369 -32.56 -11.90 -4.54
N SER A 370 -31.45 -11.83 -3.80
CA SER A 370 -31.42 -11.41 -2.39
C SER A 370 -30.10 -10.72 -2.00
N VAL A 371 -30.09 -10.09 -0.82
CA VAL A 371 -28.88 -9.54 -0.21
C VAL A 371 -28.16 -10.63 0.58
N VAL A 372 -26.89 -10.86 0.26
CA VAL A 372 -26.00 -11.80 0.93
C VAL A 372 -25.31 -11.07 2.08
N ALA A 373 -25.81 -11.28 3.30
CA ALA A 373 -25.35 -10.56 4.49
C ALA A 373 -23.91 -10.95 4.91
N ASN A 374 -23.57 -12.24 4.89
CA ASN A 374 -22.19 -12.73 4.96
C ASN A 374 -22.13 -14.15 4.35
N TRP A 375 -21.16 -14.42 3.48
CA TRP A 375 -20.94 -15.73 2.84
C TRP A 375 -19.46 -15.93 2.56
N ILE A 376 -18.99 -17.17 2.68
CA ILE A 376 -17.57 -17.52 2.52
C ILE A 376 -17.45 -18.82 1.71
N GLN A 377 -16.47 -18.86 0.80
CA GLN A 377 -15.77 -20.10 0.46
C GLN A 377 -14.29 -20.01 0.83
N GLY A 378 -13.70 -21.13 1.26
CA GLY A 378 -12.29 -21.23 1.65
C GLY A 378 -12.08 -21.86 3.02
N ASN A 379 -10.83 -21.82 3.50
CA ASN A 379 -10.49 -22.35 4.82
C ASN A 379 -10.89 -21.38 5.95
N THR A 380 -11.54 -21.91 6.97
CA THR A 380 -12.10 -21.14 8.08
C THR A 380 -11.70 -21.70 9.43
N TYR A 381 -11.37 -20.82 10.37
CA TYR A 381 -10.88 -21.14 11.71
C TYR A 381 -11.72 -20.35 12.72
N THR A 382 -12.67 -21.01 13.41
CA THR A 382 -13.67 -20.34 14.24
C THR A 382 -13.83 -20.99 15.63
N PRO A 383 -14.38 -20.31 16.64
CA PRO A 383 -14.53 -20.85 17.99
C PRO A 383 -15.39 -22.11 18.03
N SER A 384 -14.81 -23.21 18.53
CA SER A 384 -15.49 -24.50 18.64
C SER A 384 -16.77 -24.37 19.47
N ARG A 385 -17.92 -24.79 18.91
CA ARG A 385 -19.16 -24.86 19.67
C ARG A 385 -19.06 -25.96 20.72
N THR A 386 -19.07 -25.59 22.00
CA THR A 386 -19.23 -26.54 23.11
C THR A 386 -20.62 -27.17 23.04
N ILE A 387 -20.75 -28.32 22.36
CA ILE A 387 -21.99 -29.11 22.36
C ILE A 387 -22.13 -29.76 23.74
N HIS A 388 -22.69 -29.00 24.69
CA HIS A 388 -23.24 -29.59 25.89
C HIS A 388 -24.39 -30.52 25.48
N LYS A 389 -24.19 -31.83 25.62
CA LYS A 389 -25.26 -32.83 25.53
C LYS A 389 -26.30 -32.62 26.65
N ARG A 390 -27.19 -31.64 26.48
CA ARG A 390 -28.53 -31.69 27.05
C ARG A 390 -29.41 -32.53 26.12
N ALA A 391 -30.34 -33.28 26.70
CA ALA A 391 -31.29 -34.07 25.92
C ALA A 391 -32.13 -33.13 25.04
N SER A 392 -32.35 -33.54 23.79
CA SER A 392 -33.11 -32.80 22.80
C SER A 392 -34.61 -33.03 22.96
N GLU A 393 -35.39 -31.95 23.02
CA GLU A 393 -36.75 -31.98 22.47
C GLU A 393 -36.69 -31.82 20.94
N PRO A 394 -37.59 -32.47 20.17
CA PRO A 394 -37.53 -32.46 18.72
C PRO A 394 -38.11 -31.16 18.12
N GLN A 395 -37.40 -30.63 17.12
CA GLN A 395 -37.88 -29.64 16.15
C GLN A 395 -37.42 -30.08 14.75
N PRO A 396 -38.12 -29.67 13.67
CA PRO A 396 -38.08 -30.39 12.40
C PRO A 396 -36.74 -30.33 11.65
N GLU A 397 -36.56 -31.33 10.80
CA GLU A 397 -35.29 -31.73 10.18
C GLU A 397 -34.87 -30.82 9.02
N LEU A 398 -33.74 -30.12 9.20
CA LEU A 398 -32.96 -29.54 8.11
C LEU A 398 -31.88 -30.56 7.70
N VAL A 399 -32.03 -31.14 6.51
CA VAL A 399 -31.16 -32.21 6.01
C VAL A 399 -29.81 -31.63 5.57
N THR A 400 -28.85 -31.57 6.50
CA THR A 400 -27.44 -31.27 6.19
C THR A 400 -26.69 -32.58 5.94
N VAL A 401 -26.36 -32.86 4.67
CA VAL A 401 -25.57 -34.04 4.31
C VAL A 401 -24.09 -33.82 4.66
N VAL A 402 -23.67 -34.29 5.83
CA VAL A 402 -22.26 -34.32 6.25
C VAL A 402 -21.69 -35.71 5.96
N GLN A 403 -20.84 -35.82 4.95
CA GLN A 403 -20.20 -37.09 4.57
C GLN A 403 -18.89 -37.30 5.33
N THR A 404 -19.00 -37.82 6.57
CA THR A 404 -17.82 -38.17 7.38
C THR A 404 -17.12 -39.41 6.84
N VAL A 405 -15.96 -39.22 6.18
CA VAL A 405 -15.05 -40.34 5.84
C VAL A 405 -14.29 -40.76 7.09
N THR A 406 -14.30 -42.05 7.40
CA THR A 406 -13.57 -42.63 8.55
C THR A 406 -12.62 -43.71 8.07
N GLU A 407 -11.36 -43.36 7.84
CA GLU A 407 -10.32 -44.36 7.60
C GLU A 407 -10.00 -45.14 8.89
N THR A 408 -9.97 -46.47 8.79
CA THR A 408 -9.66 -47.36 9.91
C THR A 408 -8.27 -47.94 9.72
N VAL A 409 -7.27 -47.33 10.35
CA VAL A 409 -5.88 -47.85 10.33
C VAL A 409 -5.76 -49.07 11.24
N LEU A 410 -5.73 -50.26 10.64
CA LEU A 410 -5.48 -51.52 11.34
C LEU A 410 -3.98 -51.67 11.65
N ALA A 411 -3.60 -51.42 12.90
CA ALA A 411 -2.26 -51.71 13.40
C ALA A 411 -2.13 -53.20 13.79
N CYS A 412 -1.17 -53.91 13.18
CA CYS A 412 -0.80 -55.28 13.56
C CYS A 412 0.54 -55.27 14.32
N SER A 413 0.65 -56.09 15.37
CA SER A 413 1.83 -56.18 16.24
C SER A 413 2.95 -57.06 15.66
N ALA A 414 4.20 -56.80 16.09
CA ALA A 414 5.42 -57.30 15.45
C ALA A 414 5.84 -58.74 15.82
N SER A 415 6.76 -59.30 15.02
CA SER A 415 7.58 -60.46 15.37
C SER A 415 9.03 -60.31 14.88
N ASN A 416 9.99 -60.60 15.77
CA ASN A 416 11.44 -60.39 15.69
C ASN A 416 12.17 -60.87 14.41
N GLY A 417 13.23 -60.16 13.99
CA GLY A 417 14.21 -60.66 13.01
C GLY A 417 15.34 -59.67 12.66
N LEU A 418 16.57 -59.98 13.07
CA LEU A 418 17.84 -59.33 12.69
C LEU A 418 18.81 -60.44 12.19
N PRO A 419 19.93 -60.17 11.47
CA PRO A 419 20.47 -58.88 11.01
C PRO A 419 20.94 -58.84 9.52
N SER A 420 21.48 -57.68 9.11
CA SER A 420 22.56 -57.47 8.09
C SER A 420 22.46 -58.03 6.66
N ALA A 421 22.47 -57.12 5.66
CA ALA A 421 23.35 -57.20 4.47
C ALA A 421 23.38 -55.89 3.67
N SER A 422 24.44 -55.70 2.87
CA SER A 422 24.66 -54.59 1.93
C SER A 422 23.83 -54.71 0.63
N LEU A 423 23.51 -53.58 -0.01
CA LEU A 423 23.19 -53.52 -1.44
C LEU A 423 23.96 -52.39 -2.13
N ALA A 424 24.36 -52.64 -3.38
CA ALA A 424 25.06 -51.70 -4.24
C ALA A 424 24.71 -51.98 -5.72
N GLY A 425 24.57 -50.93 -6.52
CA GLY A 425 24.43 -50.98 -7.99
C GLY A 425 23.06 -51.42 -8.52
N GLY A 426 22.77 -51.02 -9.76
CA GLY A 426 21.54 -51.38 -10.49
C GLY A 426 21.04 -50.23 -11.37
N GLU A 427 21.43 -50.21 -12.64
CA GLU A 427 21.02 -49.20 -13.62
C GLU A 427 19.59 -49.45 -14.15
N ALA A 428 18.97 -48.40 -14.69
CA ALA A 428 17.65 -48.46 -15.34
C ALA A 428 17.74 -48.20 -16.86
N PRO A 429 17.00 -48.96 -17.69
CA PRO A 429 16.72 -48.60 -19.08
C PRO A 429 15.34 -47.93 -19.25
N ALA A 430 15.21 -47.08 -20.27
CA ALA A 430 14.02 -46.28 -20.57
C ALA A 430 12.97 -47.02 -21.44
N PRO A 431 11.84 -46.34 -21.75
CA PRO A 431 11.33 -46.43 -23.12
C PRO A 431 10.87 -45.10 -23.77
N ALA A 432 11.24 -44.98 -25.05
CA ALA A 432 10.47 -44.41 -26.18
C ALA A 432 10.00 -42.93 -26.24
N LYS A 433 10.06 -42.39 -27.46
CA LYS A 433 9.36 -41.17 -27.96
C LYS A 433 7.99 -41.61 -28.54
N THR A 434 6.98 -40.80 -28.92
CA THR A 434 6.85 -39.43 -29.51
C THR A 434 5.33 -39.06 -29.41
N SER A 435 4.77 -37.86 -29.69
CA SER A 435 5.24 -36.54 -30.19
C SER A 435 4.15 -35.46 -30.02
N SER A 436 4.57 -34.19 -29.88
CA SER A 436 3.91 -32.93 -30.32
C SER A 436 2.40 -32.69 -30.12
N LEU A 437 2.07 -31.67 -29.32
CA LEU A 437 1.24 -30.53 -29.73
C LEU A 437 1.61 -29.29 -28.88
N GLU A 438 1.20 -28.09 -29.31
CA GLU A 438 1.83 -26.82 -28.88
C GLU A 438 1.16 -26.17 -27.66
N SER A 439 1.98 -25.58 -26.79
CA SER A 439 1.55 -24.69 -25.69
C SER A 439 2.60 -23.62 -25.42
N ALA A 440 2.18 -22.38 -25.18
CA ALA A 440 3.06 -21.25 -24.85
C ALA A 440 3.72 -21.43 -23.45
N PRO A 441 4.91 -20.85 -23.20
CA PRO A 441 5.75 -21.23 -22.07
C PRO A 441 5.34 -20.58 -20.74
N ALA A 442 5.54 -21.32 -19.65
CA ALA A 442 5.62 -20.77 -18.30
C ALA A 442 7.07 -20.34 -17.99
N PRO A 443 7.30 -19.28 -17.18
CA PRO A 443 8.64 -18.91 -16.71
C PRO A 443 9.18 -19.96 -15.72
N SER A 444 10.50 -20.16 -15.71
CA SER A 444 11.20 -21.06 -14.77
C SER A 444 12.67 -20.64 -14.59
N PRO A 445 13.34 -21.05 -13.50
CA PRO A 445 14.32 -20.19 -12.81
C PRO A 445 15.80 -20.37 -13.22
N ALA A 446 16.65 -19.57 -12.54
CA ALA A 446 18.07 -19.33 -12.81
C ALA A 446 19.02 -20.56 -12.69
N PRO A 447 20.21 -20.51 -13.33
CA PRO A 447 21.25 -21.54 -13.21
C PRO A 447 22.16 -21.38 -11.98
N GLY A 448 22.69 -22.51 -11.50
CA GLY A 448 23.66 -22.61 -10.38
C GLY A 448 25.14 -22.51 -10.79
N PRO A 449 26.08 -22.69 -9.84
CA PRO A 449 27.42 -22.07 -9.89
C PRO A 449 28.59 -22.93 -10.39
N GLY A 450 29.68 -22.25 -10.77
CA GLY A 450 31.04 -22.78 -10.96
C GLY A 450 32.05 -22.21 -9.95
N ILE A 451 33.23 -22.81 -9.81
CA ILE A 451 34.13 -22.70 -8.64
C ILE A 451 35.55 -22.22 -9.01
N SER A 452 36.27 -21.58 -8.05
CA SER A 452 37.73 -21.26 -8.04
C SER A 452 38.17 -20.00 -8.83
N SER A 453 39.11 -19.15 -8.37
CA SER A 453 39.79 -18.99 -7.06
C SER A 453 40.59 -17.66 -6.96
N ASP A 454 40.72 -17.15 -5.73
CA ASP A 454 41.83 -16.38 -5.11
C ASP A 454 42.31 -14.97 -5.58
N THR A 455 42.08 -14.00 -4.67
CA THR A 455 42.99 -12.96 -4.12
C THR A 455 43.59 -11.80 -4.96
N ASP A 456 43.23 -10.56 -4.55
CA ASP A 456 44.09 -9.40 -4.12
C ASP A 456 45.31 -8.89 -4.93
N ARG A 457 45.70 -7.59 -4.92
CA ARG A 457 45.04 -6.27 -4.69
C ARG A 457 46.05 -5.10 -4.92
N PHE A 458 45.81 -4.19 -5.89
CA PHE A 458 46.42 -2.81 -6.00
C PHE A 458 47.98 -2.70 -6.05
N PRO A 459 48.66 -1.51 -6.12
CA PRO A 459 48.22 -0.10 -6.27
C PRO A 459 48.89 0.70 -7.45
N GLY A 460 48.68 2.04 -7.52
CA GLY A 460 49.41 3.01 -8.38
C GLY A 460 50.73 3.52 -7.74
N PRO A 461 51.27 4.75 -8.03
CA PRO A 461 50.78 5.94 -8.75
C PRO A 461 51.71 6.31 -9.97
N SER A 462 52.11 7.54 -10.41
CA SER A 462 51.97 8.97 -10.03
C SER A 462 52.32 9.96 -11.20
N SER A 463 52.03 11.27 -11.02
CA SER A 463 52.43 12.45 -11.83
C SER A 463 53.91 12.91 -11.53
N PRO A 464 54.48 14.11 -11.91
CA PRO A 464 53.92 15.38 -12.45
C PRO A 464 54.79 16.16 -13.51
N THR A 465 54.60 17.50 -13.59
CA THR A 465 55.30 18.57 -14.38
C THR A 465 54.81 18.82 -15.83
N GLY A 466 54.75 20.06 -16.37
CA GLY A 466 55.10 21.38 -15.80
C GLY A 466 54.58 22.61 -16.59
N ILE A 467 54.73 23.80 -15.98
CA ILE A 467 54.38 25.19 -16.41
C ILE A 467 55.50 25.78 -17.32
N PRO A 468 55.39 26.86 -18.16
CA PRO A 468 54.33 27.89 -18.37
C PRO A 468 53.92 28.21 -19.85
N GLY A 469 52.97 29.15 -20.06
CA GLY A 469 53.29 30.35 -20.88
C GLY A 469 52.29 30.95 -21.90
N LEU A 470 51.78 32.15 -21.58
CA LEU A 470 51.55 33.33 -22.46
C LEU A 470 50.48 33.32 -23.60
N ASN A 471 49.55 34.29 -23.48
CA ASN A 471 49.01 35.21 -24.49
C ASN A 471 48.47 34.66 -25.84
N SER A 472 47.14 34.62 -26.04
CA SER A 472 46.27 35.70 -26.59
C SER A 472 45.83 35.36 -28.04
N VAL A 473 44.77 35.89 -28.66
CA VAL A 473 43.97 37.12 -28.47
C VAL A 473 42.46 36.84 -28.63
N PHE A 474 41.62 37.78 -28.17
CA PHE A 474 40.23 38.05 -28.60
C PHE A 474 40.05 38.00 -30.14
N SER A 475 38.88 37.83 -30.79
CA SER A 475 37.49 37.40 -30.49
C SER A 475 36.76 37.26 -31.88
N LEU A 476 35.44 37.31 -32.15
CA LEU A 476 34.16 37.63 -31.47
C LEU A 476 32.98 37.10 -32.34
N LEU A 477 31.73 37.19 -31.83
CA LEU A 477 30.43 37.14 -32.53
C LEU A 477 29.83 35.78 -33.02
N ALA A 478 28.54 35.64 -32.67
CA ALA A 478 27.38 34.93 -33.27
C ALA A 478 27.52 34.02 -34.53
N GLY A 479 26.67 32.99 -34.69
CA GLY A 479 25.59 32.49 -33.81
C GLY A 479 24.47 31.72 -34.55
N TRP A 480 23.51 31.19 -33.77
CA TRP A 480 22.23 30.55 -34.17
C TRP A 480 22.24 29.18 -34.90
N SER A 481 21.12 28.47 -34.74
CA SER A 481 20.62 27.24 -35.43
C SER A 481 21.54 26.00 -35.44
N SER A 482 21.20 24.82 -34.91
CA SER A 482 19.94 24.04 -34.76
C SER A 482 19.57 23.14 -35.96
N GLU A 483 19.99 21.88 -35.91
CA GLU A 483 19.33 20.65 -36.40
C GLU A 483 20.20 19.48 -35.89
N ALA A 484 19.71 18.53 -35.08
CA ALA A 484 18.73 17.48 -35.39
C ALA A 484 19.27 16.45 -36.40
N PHE A 485 19.66 15.27 -35.92
CA PHE A 485 20.06 14.13 -36.74
C PHE A 485 19.52 12.81 -36.16
N GLU A 486 19.10 11.93 -37.05
CA GLU A 486 18.50 10.62 -36.75
C GLU A 486 19.55 9.51 -36.57
N VAL A 487 19.11 8.37 -36.03
CA VAL A 487 19.94 7.18 -35.78
C VAL A 487 19.89 6.21 -36.97
N PRO A 488 21.03 5.70 -37.44
CA PRO A 488 21.12 4.49 -38.25
C PRO A 488 21.76 3.30 -37.49
N GLU A 489 21.45 2.08 -37.93
CA GLU A 489 21.85 0.79 -37.30
C GLU A 489 22.53 -0.15 -38.36
N PRO A 490 23.04 -1.37 -38.05
CA PRO A 490 24.43 -1.58 -37.63
C PRO A 490 25.24 -2.62 -38.48
N THR A 491 26.31 -3.20 -37.88
CA THR A 491 27.13 -4.38 -38.30
C THR A 491 28.33 -4.15 -39.26
N PRO A 492 29.38 -5.03 -39.28
CA PRO A 492 30.02 -5.78 -38.17
C PRO A 492 31.58 -5.93 -38.24
N ALA A 493 32.14 -6.56 -37.17
CA ALA A 493 33.22 -7.58 -37.19
C ALA A 493 34.70 -7.28 -36.80
N ALA A 494 35.22 -8.21 -35.97
CA ALA A 494 36.59 -8.79 -35.90
C ALA A 494 37.79 -8.05 -35.23
N ALA A 495 38.67 -8.89 -34.62
CA ALA A 495 40.03 -8.62 -34.09
C ALA A 495 41.06 -9.47 -34.91
N PRO A 496 42.34 -9.79 -34.54
CA PRO A 496 43.01 -9.86 -33.20
C PRO A 496 44.53 -9.46 -33.15
N SER A 497 45.25 -9.85 -32.06
CA SER A 497 46.73 -9.99 -31.89
C SER A 497 47.63 -8.72 -31.96
N SER A 498 48.81 -8.60 -31.34
CA SER A 498 49.53 -9.27 -30.22
C SER A 498 50.66 -8.30 -29.71
N GLU A 499 51.66 -8.57 -28.84
CA GLU A 499 52.25 -9.75 -28.17
C GLU A 499 53.03 -9.34 -26.88
N ALA A 500 54.00 -10.14 -26.38
CA ALA A 500 54.95 -9.81 -25.29
C ALA A 500 56.39 -10.28 -25.65
N PRO A 501 57.48 -9.96 -24.91
CA PRO A 501 57.91 -10.85 -23.79
C PRO A 501 58.87 -10.32 -22.67
N ALA A 502 58.80 -10.99 -21.49
CA ALA A 502 59.90 -11.55 -20.66
C ALA A 502 60.98 -10.76 -19.85
N THR A 503 61.17 -11.22 -18.58
CA THR A 503 62.44 -11.41 -17.79
C THR A 503 63.26 -10.21 -17.23
N SER A 504 63.97 -10.25 -16.07
CA SER A 504 64.11 -11.23 -14.94
C SER A 504 64.96 -10.69 -13.74
N ALA A 505 64.88 -11.35 -12.55
CA ALA A 505 65.76 -11.25 -11.33
C ALA A 505 65.62 -9.98 -10.42
N VAL A 506 65.57 -9.97 -9.06
CA VAL A 506 66.22 -10.72 -7.91
C VAL A 506 67.62 -10.14 -7.57
N PRO A 507 68.06 -9.82 -6.30
CA PRO A 507 67.69 -10.40 -4.96
C PRO A 507 67.60 -9.50 -3.64
N ILE A 508 66.92 -10.05 -2.60
CA ILE A 508 67.25 -10.17 -1.12
C ILE A 508 67.66 -8.98 -0.19
N SER A 509 66.92 -8.77 0.92
CA SER A 509 67.33 -8.62 2.38
C SER A 509 66.14 -8.06 3.24
N SER A 510 65.68 -8.57 4.40
CA SER A 510 66.21 -8.78 5.80
C SER A 510 66.50 -7.48 6.60
N SER A 511 66.09 -7.23 7.87
CA SER A 511 65.45 -8.05 8.96
C SER A 511 64.86 -7.21 10.14
N HIS A 512 64.16 -7.88 11.09
CA HIS A 512 63.60 -7.44 12.43
C HIS A 512 64.69 -7.32 13.57
N PRO A 513 64.44 -7.14 14.93
CA PRO A 513 63.22 -7.26 15.79
C PRO A 513 63.01 -6.37 17.10
N SER A 514 61.82 -6.50 17.77
CA SER A 514 61.50 -6.48 19.25
C SER A 514 61.81 -5.26 20.18
N ALA A 515 61.19 -4.95 21.36
CA ALA A 515 60.01 -5.31 22.22
C ALA A 515 59.93 -4.27 23.43
N LEU A 516 59.18 -4.20 24.57
CA LEU A 516 58.04 -4.80 25.37
C LEU A 516 57.73 -3.76 26.56
N SER A 517 56.89 -3.80 27.66
CA SER A 517 55.89 -4.67 28.35
C SER A 517 55.01 -3.96 29.46
N THR A 518 53.72 -4.32 29.61
CA THR A 518 52.84 -4.50 30.85
C THR A 518 52.53 -3.49 32.02
N HIS A 519 51.20 -3.40 32.35
CA HIS A 519 50.49 -3.42 33.69
C HIS A 519 49.97 -2.15 34.47
N GLN A 520 49.19 -2.38 35.56
CA GLN A 520 48.09 -1.55 36.19
C GLN A 520 48.08 -1.73 37.77
N PRO A 521 47.03 -1.51 38.67
CA PRO A 521 45.57 -1.16 38.59
C PRO A 521 44.95 -0.21 39.72
N ALA A 522 43.60 -0.12 39.81
CA ALA A 522 42.71 0.00 41.02
C ALA A 522 42.22 1.36 41.67
N VAL A 523 41.32 1.26 42.68
CA VAL A 523 40.23 2.20 43.13
C VAL A 523 40.39 2.71 44.60
N PRO A 524 39.66 3.78 45.04
CA PRO A 524 38.92 3.75 46.33
C PRO A 524 37.57 4.53 46.36
N ALA A 525 36.85 4.57 47.50
CA ALA A 525 35.47 5.12 47.60
C ALA A 525 35.05 5.74 48.98
N ALA A 526 33.91 6.45 48.97
CA ALA A 526 32.93 6.76 50.06
C ALA A 526 33.19 7.88 51.12
N SER A 527 32.15 8.72 51.35
CA SER A 527 31.76 9.38 52.61
C SER A 527 30.34 10.01 52.49
N THR A 528 29.76 10.58 53.57
CA THR A 528 28.31 10.88 53.71
C THR A 528 27.99 12.21 54.45
N VAL A 529 26.72 12.67 54.44
CA VAL A 529 25.91 13.27 55.55
C VAL A 529 24.93 14.42 55.14
N ALA A 530 23.64 14.13 55.32
CA ALA A 530 22.48 14.92 55.83
C ALA A 530 22.03 16.34 55.30
N SER A 531 20.76 16.34 54.86
CA SER A 531 19.61 17.20 55.27
C SER A 531 19.60 18.74 55.14
N ALA A 532 18.56 19.24 54.48
CA ALA A 532 17.81 20.45 54.87
C ALA A 532 16.33 20.31 54.42
N THR A 533 15.38 20.85 55.20
CA THR A 533 13.93 20.80 54.92
C THR A 533 13.32 22.19 54.77
N SER A 534 12.37 22.36 53.86
CA SER A 534 11.36 23.42 53.92
C SER A 534 10.02 22.88 53.36
N SER A 535 8.91 23.51 53.75
CA SER A 535 7.57 22.94 53.57
C SER A 535 6.56 23.99 53.11
N ALA A 536 5.65 23.60 52.20
CA ALA A 536 4.48 24.38 51.82
C ALA A 536 3.31 23.43 51.47
N SER A 537 2.25 23.53 52.26
CA SER A 537 0.98 22.79 52.21
C SER A 537 0.38 22.49 50.83
N GLY A 538 -0.06 21.23 50.65
CA GLY A 538 -1.12 20.82 49.71
C GLY A 538 -2.08 19.87 50.44
N SER A 539 -3.39 20.03 50.24
CA SER A 539 -4.43 19.31 51.02
C SER A 539 -4.70 17.90 50.52
N GLU A 540 -4.97 16.98 51.45
CA GLU A 540 -5.22 15.57 51.19
C GLU A 540 -6.50 15.30 50.37
N ILE A 541 -6.42 14.35 49.44
CA ILE A 541 -7.53 13.47 49.06
C ILE A 541 -7.03 12.04 49.23
N SER A 542 -7.80 11.20 49.92
CA SER A 542 -7.34 9.88 50.35
C SER A 542 -7.08 8.92 49.18
N GLN A 543 -5.87 8.36 49.15
CA GLN A 543 -5.59 7.11 48.45
C GLN A 543 -5.54 5.96 49.48
N GLY A 544 -6.25 4.88 49.20
CA GLY A 544 -5.98 3.58 49.82
C GLY A 544 -4.71 2.95 49.24
N PRO A 545 -4.05 2.03 49.95
CA PRO A 545 -2.76 1.51 49.53
C PRO A 545 -2.85 0.68 48.25
N GLU A 546 -1.99 0.98 47.28
CA GLU A 546 -1.68 0.06 46.19
C GLU A 546 -1.01 -1.18 46.77
N SER A 547 -1.60 -2.36 46.54
CA SER A 547 -0.94 -3.63 46.80
C SER A 547 -0.16 -4.03 45.56
N ASP A 548 1.17 -3.97 45.64
CA ASP A 548 2.02 -4.70 44.70
C ASP A 548 1.60 -6.17 44.67
N SER A 549 1.16 -6.64 43.51
CA SER A 549 0.96 -8.05 43.22
C SER A 549 1.62 -8.35 41.88
N ASP A 550 2.65 -9.20 41.90
CA ASP A 550 3.40 -9.60 40.72
C ASP A 550 2.46 -9.97 39.55
N GLY A 551 2.70 -9.36 38.40
CA GLY A 551 1.86 -9.54 37.23
C GLY A 551 1.96 -10.95 36.65
N ASP A 552 1.08 -11.86 37.09
CA ASP A 552 0.80 -13.09 36.36
C ASP A 552 0.33 -12.71 34.94
N PHE A 553 1.12 -13.05 33.93
CA PHE A 553 0.78 -12.90 32.52
C PHE A 553 -0.23 -13.99 32.14
N GLY A 554 -1.43 -13.82 32.69
CA GLY A 554 -2.42 -14.88 32.88
C GLY A 554 -2.83 -15.60 31.60
N PHE A 555 -3.13 -16.89 31.78
CA PHE A 555 -3.85 -17.69 30.79
C PHE A 555 -5.19 -17.01 30.46
N CYS A 556 -5.48 -16.71 29.19
CA CYS A 556 -6.70 -16.01 28.81
C CYS A 556 -7.94 -16.93 28.96
N PRO A 557 -8.79 -16.78 30.01
CA PRO A 557 -9.72 -17.86 30.37
C PRO A 557 -10.95 -17.95 29.46
N GLY A 558 -11.30 -16.87 28.77
CA GLY A 558 -12.42 -16.81 27.83
C GLY A 558 -12.08 -17.27 26.41
N ALA A 559 -10.79 -17.28 26.03
CA ALA A 559 -10.34 -17.57 24.68
C ALA A 559 -10.65 -19.03 24.29
N ARG A 560 -11.62 -19.21 23.38
CA ARG A 560 -12.15 -20.53 23.03
C ARG A 560 -11.23 -21.28 22.07
N PRO A 561 -11.11 -22.62 22.17
CA PRO A 561 -10.40 -23.42 21.19
C PRO A 561 -10.94 -23.22 19.77
N VAL A 562 -10.09 -22.75 18.87
CA VAL A 562 -10.43 -22.53 17.46
C VAL A 562 -10.40 -23.86 16.71
N GLY A 563 -11.43 -24.13 15.91
CA GLY A 563 -11.55 -25.33 15.07
C GLY A 563 -11.57 -24.96 13.58
N SER A 564 -10.94 -25.80 12.75
CA SER A 564 -10.82 -25.61 11.30
C SER A 564 -11.94 -26.29 10.50
N ALA A 565 -12.42 -25.65 9.44
CA ALA A 565 -13.29 -26.24 8.42
C ALA A 565 -13.01 -25.64 7.03
N HIS A 566 -13.04 -26.50 6.00
CA HIS A 566 -13.11 -26.08 4.60
C HIS A 566 -14.58 -25.81 4.27
N THR A 567 -14.90 -24.56 3.94
CA THR A 567 -16.26 -24.03 4.01
C THR A 567 -16.71 -23.51 2.64
N GLN A 568 -17.99 -23.67 2.31
CA GLN A 568 -18.68 -22.94 1.25
C GLN A 568 -20.14 -22.72 1.66
N SER A 569 -20.43 -21.62 2.36
CA SER A 569 -21.74 -21.40 2.96
C SER A 569 -22.06 -19.95 3.30
N ILE A 570 -23.35 -19.66 3.46
CA ILE A 570 -23.82 -18.47 4.19
C ILE A 570 -23.28 -18.56 5.63
N MET A 571 -22.70 -17.47 6.11
CA MET A 571 -22.07 -17.37 7.42
C MET A 571 -22.85 -16.41 8.31
N ARG A 572 -22.65 -16.52 9.63
CA ARG A 572 -23.27 -15.56 10.57
C ARG A 572 -22.51 -14.24 10.49
N THR A 573 -23.17 -13.18 10.01
CA THR A 573 -22.62 -11.81 10.03
C THR A 573 -22.25 -11.40 11.45
N ALA A 574 -20.98 -11.05 11.66
CA ALA A 574 -20.51 -10.43 12.89
C ALA A 574 -21.07 -9.00 13.00
N SER A 575 -21.56 -8.61 14.18
CA SER A 575 -22.07 -7.26 14.41
C SER A 575 -20.93 -6.26 14.36
N LYS A 576 -20.90 -5.42 13.34
CA LYS A 576 -19.94 -4.32 13.20
C LYS A 576 -20.37 -3.16 14.11
N PRO A 577 -19.47 -2.53 14.89
CA PRO A 577 -19.81 -1.40 15.76
C PRO A 577 -20.37 -0.22 14.98
N ALA A 578 -21.44 0.41 15.49
CA ALA A 578 -22.08 1.54 14.82
C ALA A 578 -21.12 2.71 14.53
N GLY A 579 -20.09 2.91 15.36
CA GLY A 579 -19.07 3.94 15.14
C GLY A 579 -18.22 3.74 13.88
N LEU A 580 -18.04 2.49 13.42
CA LEU A 580 -17.32 2.16 12.19
C LEU A 580 -18.19 2.28 10.92
N LEU A 581 -19.50 2.48 11.07
CA LEU A 581 -20.49 2.36 9.99
C LEU A 581 -21.13 3.69 9.59
N ASN A 582 -21.47 3.83 8.31
CA ASN A 582 -22.38 4.85 7.81
C ASN A 582 -23.44 4.18 6.93
N GLY A 583 -24.73 4.43 7.21
CA GLY A 583 -25.85 3.76 6.52
C GLY A 583 -25.89 2.23 6.67
N GLY A 584 -25.10 1.65 7.58
CA GLY A 584 -24.93 0.20 7.75
C GLY A 584 -23.72 -0.40 7.01
N ALA A 585 -23.14 0.33 6.05
CA ALA A 585 -21.88 0.00 5.38
C ALA A 585 -20.67 0.46 6.21
N ILE A 586 -19.46 -0.10 6.00
CA ILE A 586 -18.24 0.49 6.60
C ILE A 586 -18.08 1.92 6.06
N PHE A 587 -17.75 2.88 6.93
CA PHE A 587 -17.50 4.25 6.54
C PHE A 587 -16.27 4.36 5.60
N GLU A 588 -16.42 5.19 4.56
CA GLU A 588 -15.38 5.52 3.59
C GLU A 588 -15.44 7.02 3.26
N ARG A 589 -14.28 7.61 2.95
CA ARG A 589 -14.12 9.01 2.52
C ARG A 589 -12.90 9.11 1.60
N SER A 590 -13.07 9.63 0.39
CA SER A 590 -11.98 9.83 -0.56
C SER A 590 -11.10 11.05 -0.25
N LYS A 591 -9.88 11.05 -0.79
CA LYS A 591 -8.93 12.17 -0.69
C LYS A 591 -9.59 13.49 -1.06
N PRO A 592 -9.65 14.49 -0.16
CA PRO A 592 -10.24 15.78 -0.49
C PRO A 592 -9.43 16.47 -1.59
N LEU A 593 -10.12 16.96 -2.62
CA LEU A 593 -9.51 17.69 -3.73
C LEU A 593 -9.69 19.21 -3.59
N TYR A 594 -10.58 19.67 -2.71
CA TYR A 594 -10.83 21.08 -2.38
C TYR A 594 -11.31 21.92 -3.57
N GLU A 595 -12.18 21.33 -4.40
CA GLU A 595 -12.68 21.83 -5.67
C GLU A 595 -13.33 23.21 -5.58
N ASP A 596 -14.07 23.47 -4.49
CA ASP A 596 -14.77 24.73 -4.21
C ASP A 596 -13.87 25.83 -3.62
N LEU A 597 -12.61 25.54 -3.26
CA LEU A 597 -11.72 26.52 -2.63
C LEU A 597 -10.89 27.29 -3.69
N PRO A 598 -10.86 28.64 -3.63
CA PRO A 598 -9.98 29.42 -4.49
C PRO A 598 -8.51 29.25 -4.06
N ALA A 599 -7.58 29.43 -5.01
CA ALA A 599 -6.14 29.34 -4.73
C ALA A 599 -5.65 30.27 -3.60
N SER A 600 -6.34 31.38 -3.34
CA SER A 600 -6.04 32.29 -2.21
C SER A 600 -6.37 31.73 -0.82
N SER A 601 -7.06 30.59 -0.71
CA SER A 601 -7.22 29.85 0.54
C SER A 601 -6.01 28.96 0.89
N PHE A 602 -5.10 28.73 -0.07
CA PHE A 602 -3.92 27.88 0.10
C PHE A 602 -2.73 28.71 0.56
N ILE A 603 -2.33 28.53 1.82
CA ILE A 603 -1.30 29.34 2.46
C ILE A 603 0.02 28.59 2.41
N SER A 604 0.90 29.02 1.51
CA SER A 604 2.26 28.49 1.34
C SER A 604 3.08 28.58 2.64
N VAL A 605 3.70 27.48 3.04
CA VAL A 605 4.66 27.44 4.16
C VAL A 605 5.93 28.24 3.85
N LYS A 606 6.35 28.31 2.58
CA LYS A 606 7.52 29.09 2.16
C LYS A 606 7.25 30.59 2.22
N SER A 607 6.06 31.01 1.79
CA SER A 607 5.57 32.37 1.98
C SER A 607 5.43 32.77 3.46
N ALA A 608 5.21 31.81 4.37
CA ALA A 608 5.23 32.05 5.82
C ALA A 608 6.64 32.10 6.44
N GLY A 609 7.67 31.64 5.70
CA GLY A 609 9.09 31.79 6.02
C GLY A 609 9.94 30.53 5.86
N ALA A 610 9.34 29.35 5.69
CA ALA A 610 10.06 28.08 5.55
C ALA A 610 10.91 28.02 4.26
N LYS A 611 11.86 27.09 4.17
CA LYS A 611 12.75 26.94 3.00
C LYS A 611 12.45 25.69 2.21
N GLY A 612 12.29 24.54 2.87
CA GLY A 612 12.20 23.25 2.19
C GLY A 612 13.49 22.89 1.44
N ASP A 613 14.66 23.30 1.94
CA ASP A 613 15.96 23.16 1.28
C ASP A 613 16.80 21.94 1.71
N GLY A 614 16.30 21.13 2.66
CA GLY A 614 16.98 19.92 3.18
C GLY A 614 18.08 20.19 4.22
N THR A 615 18.28 21.45 4.62
CA THR A 615 19.34 21.88 5.54
C THR A 615 18.88 22.88 6.62
N THR A 616 18.00 23.82 6.28
CA THR A 616 17.47 24.82 7.20
C THR A 616 16.44 24.20 8.14
N ASP A 617 16.58 24.49 9.44
CA ASP A 617 15.58 24.15 10.46
C ASP A 617 14.30 25.00 10.26
N ASP A 618 13.30 24.39 9.64
CA ASP A 618 12.01 25.00 9.34
C ASP A 618 11.01 24.87 10.49
N THR A 619 11.39 24.24 11.61
CA THR A 619 10.49 23.95 12.76
C THR A 619 9.72 25.19 13.22
N ALA A 620 10.42 26.31 13.40
CA ALA A 620 9.84 27.56 13.89
C ALA A 620 8.91 28.23 12.85
N ALA A 621 9.17 28.05 11.56
CA ALA A 621 8.31 28.56 10.50
C ALA A 621 7.03 27.73 10.37
N ILE A 622 7.15 26.40 10.43
CA ILE A 622 6.02 25.46 10.38
C ILE A 622 5.12 25.62 11.61
N GLN A 623 5.68 25.71 12.81
CA GLN A 623 4.88 25.94 14.02
C GLN A 623 4.16 27.30 13.94
N LYS A 624 4.84 28.37 13.49
CA LYS A 624 4.23 29.70 13.36
C LYS A 624 3.04 29.74 12.41
N ILE A 625 3.07 29.03 11.27
CA ILE A 625 1.91 28.95 10.36
C ILE A 625 0.79 28.09 10.96
N PHE A 626 1.12 27.00 11.66
CA PHE A 626 0.14 26.21 12.42
C PHE A 626 -0.46 26.94 13.63
N ASP A 627 0.24 27.92 14.21
CA ASP A 627 -0.27 28.79 15.29
C ASP A 627 -1.11 29.98 14.76
N SER A 628 -1.13 30.23 13.44
CA SER A 628 -1.73 31.44 12.85
C SER A 628 -2.64 31.24 11.63
N TYR A 629 -2.90 29.98 11.26
CA TYR A 629 -3.95 29.61 10.30
C TYR A 629 -5.34 30.09 10.76
N LYS A 630 -6.30 30.07 9.82
CA LYS A 630 -7.69 30.49 10.04
C LYS A 630 -8.65 29.50 9.40
N ASP A 631 -9.86 29.43 9.93
CA ASP A 631 -10.98 28.67 9.38
C ASP A 631 -11.13 28.91 7.86
N GLY A 632 -11.27 27.82 7.10
CA GLY A 632 -11.40 27.86 5.64
C GLY A 632 -10.07 27.97 4.87
N GLN A 633 -8.93 28.12 5.53
CA GLN A 633 -7.60 28.01 4.91
C GLN A 633 -7.14 26.55 4.81
N VAL A 634 -6.27 26.27 3.85
CA VAL A 634 -5.50 25.02 3.72
C VAL A 634 -4.02 25.39 3.79
N ILE A 635 -3.25 24.74 4.66
CA ILE A 635 -1.79 24.94 4.68
C ILE A 635 -1.18 24.15 3.52
N TYR A 636 -0.49 24.86 2.65
CA TYR A 636 0.10 24.31 1.44
C TYR A 636 1.61 24.15 1.64
N PHE A 637 2.06 22.90 1.67
CA PHE A 637 3.48 22.59 1.63
C PHE A 637 3.93 22.56 0.17
N ASP A 638 4.50 23.67 -0.30
CA ASP A 638 5.25 23.71 -1.57
C ASP A 638 6.32 22.61 -1.61
N HIS A 639 6.71 22.12 -2.78
CA HIS A 639 7.63 20.99 -2.82
C HIS A 639 9.01 21.34 -2.24
N GLY A 640 9.62 20.40 -1.54
CA GLY A 640 10.89 20.59 -0.85
C GLY A 640 11.11 19.60 0.28
N ALA A 641 12.20 19.79 1.02
CA ALA A 641 12.60 19.00 2.17
C ALA A 641 12.74 19.90 3.41
N TYR A 642 11.81 19.80 4.34
CA TYR A 642 11.69 20.66 5.51
C TYR A 642 12.31 19.97 6.72
N VAL A 643 13.43 20.47 7.23
CA VAL A 643 14.11 19.86 8.40
C VAL A 643 13.41 20.30 9.69
N ILE A 644 13.12 19.34 10.55
CA ILE A 644 12.37 19.51 11.80
C ILE A 644 13.24 18.98 12.94
N THR A 645 13.64 19.87 13.85
CA THR A 645 14.52 19.58 15.00
C THR A 645 13.76 19.44 16.32
N SER A 646 12.49 19.82 16.34
CA SER A 646 11.62 19.70 17.50
C SER A 646 10.17 19.43 17.11
N THR A 647 9.46 18.70 17.98
CA THR A 647 8.00 18.48 17.96
C THR A 647 7.22 19.70 17.45
N ILE A 648 6.56 19.51 16.32
CA ILE A 648 5.50 20.36 15.80
C ILE A 648 4.18 19.95 16.43
N LYS A 649 3.47 20.92 17.03
CA LYS A 649 2.09 20.77 17.48
C LYS A 649 1.16 21.14 16.32
N VAL A 650 0.44 20.16 15.82
CA VAL A 650 -0.58 20.35 14.79
C VAL A 650 -1.93 20.62 15.50
N PRO A 651 -2.64 21.72 15.17
CA PRO A 651 -3.95 22.03 15.73
C PRO A 651 -4.98 20.93 15.48
N LYS A 652 -5.99 20.84 16.35
CA LYS A 652 -7.08 19.87 16.24
C LYS A 652 -8.04 20.11 15.06
N ASP A 653 -8.01 21.30 14.46
CA ASP A 653 -8.89 21.73 13.36
C ASP A 653 -8.04 22.33 12.22
N ILE A 654 -7.46 21.52 11.33
CA ILE A 654 -6.55 22.04 10.28
C ILE A 654 -6.61 21.19 9.00
N LYS A 655 -6.46 21.86 7.86
CA LYS A 655 -6.32 21.23 6.54
C LYS A 655 -4.90 21.46 6.02
N ILE A 656 -4.24 20.41 5.57
CA ILE A 656 -2.86 20.41 5.09
C ILE A 656 -2.80 19.65 3.77
N THR A 657 -2.16 20.21 2.74
CA THR A 657 -1.87 19.45 1.51
C THR A 657 -0.48 19.79 0.94
N GLY A 658 0.16 18.80 0.30
CA GLY A 658 1.48 18.96 -0.30
C GLY A 658 1.47 19.11 -1.83
N GLU A 659 2.47 19.81 -2.34
CA GLU A 659 2.83 19.80 -3.76
C GLU A 659 3.63 18.53 -4.08
N ILE A 660 2.94 17.47 -4.50
CA ILE A 660 3.52 16.16 -4.85
C ILE A 660 4.54 15.65 -3.81
N TRP A 661 4.05 15.31 -2.62
CA TRP A 661 4.85 14.62 -1.59
C TRP A 661 6.13 15.37 -1.15
N PRO A 662 6.03 16.63 -0.67
CA PRO A 662 7.13 17.29 0.05
C PRO A 662 7.53 16.47 1.28
N MET A 663 8.82 16.50 1.60
CA MET A 663 9.43 15.70 2.66
C MET A 663 9.50 16.50 3.96
N LEU A 664 8.91 15.97 5.03
CA LEU A 664 8.95 16.52 6.39
C LEU A 664 9.94 15.67 7.21
N MET A 665 11.15 16.19 7.42
CA MET A 665 12.33 15.40 7.83
C MET A 665 12.67 15.63 9.32
N ALA A 666 12.44 14.63 10.16
CA ALA A 666 12.90 14.67 11.55
C ALA A 666 14.43 14.56 11.63
N HIS A 667 15.09 15.37 12.46
CA HIS A 667 16.55 15.38 12.62
C HIS A 667 17.02 15.86 14.00
N GLY A 668 18.21 15.43 14.42
CA GLY A 668 18.96 16.03 15.52
C GLY A 668 18.58 15.59 16.95
N GLU A 669 19.28 16.17 17.93
CA GLU A 669 19.38 15.71 19.32
C GLU A 669 18.04 15.40 20.02
N LYS A 670 16.98 16.17 19.75
CA LYS A 670 15.66 15.94 20.38
C LYS A 670 15.10 14.55 20.05
N PHE A 671 15.47 14.00 18.89
CA PHE A 671 15.04 12.70 18.40
C PHE A 671 16.14 11.63 18.48
N ALA A 672 17.25 11.88 19.19
CA ALA A 672 18.40 10.96 19.22
C ALA A 672 18.29 9.79 20.22
N ASN A 673 17.25 9.72 21.06
CA ASN A 673 17.21 8.82 22.22
C ASN A 673 16.02 7.83 22.21
N GLN A 674 16.26 6.57 21.83
CA GLN A 674 15.23 5.51 21.83
C GLN A 674 14.64 5.19 23.22
N ALA A 675 15.31 5.54 24.31
CA ALA A 675 14.82 5.32 25.69
C ALA A 675 14.01 6.52 26.22
N LYS A 676 13.94 7.62 25.46
CA LYS A 676 13.09 8.80 25.72
C LYS A 676 12.49 9.31 24.40
N PRO A 677 11.70 8.48 23.70
CA PRO A 677 11.19 8.84 22.38
C PRO A 677 10.15 9.96 22.49
N VAL A 678 10.06 10.79 21.45
CA VAL A 678 9.19 11.98 21.42
C VAL A 678 8.53 12.17 20.04
N PRO A 679 7.32 12.75 19.98
CA PRO A 679 6.66 13.03 18.72
C PRO A 679 7.39 14.09 17.89
N VAL A 680 7.49 13.86 16.58
CA VAL A 680 7.86 14.85 15.56
C VAL A 680 6.62 15.68 15.21
N PHE A 681 5.53 15.02 14.82
CA PHE A 681 4.21 15.63 14.72
C PHE A 681 3.31 15.15 15.86
N GLN A 682 2.77 16.09 16.63
CA GLN A 682 1.74 15.85 17.64
C GLN A 682 0.41 16.37 17.10
N VAL A 683 -0.49 15.47 16.69
CA VAL A 683 -1.75 15.80 16.01
C VAL A 683 -2.89 15.93 16.99
N GLY A 684 -3.19 17.18 17.36
CA GLY A 684 -4.01 17.53 18.52
C GLY A 684 -3.33 17.18 19.85
N GLN A 685 -3.92 17.66 20.94
CA GLN A 685 -3.63 17.22 22.31
C GLN A 685 -4.54 16.05 22.70
N ARG A 686 -4.11 15.25 23.69
CA ARG A 686 -4.87 14.09 24.18
C ARG A 686 -6.23 14.52 24.74
N GLY A 687 -7.30 13.91 24.26
CA GLY A 687 -8.69 14.25 24.59
C GLY A 687 -9.33 15.35 23.75
N GLU A 688 -8.61 15.96 22.79
CA GLU A 688 -9.21 16.94 21.87
C GLU A 688 -10.10 16.29 20.80
N THR A 689 -11.09 17.05 20.33
CA THR A 689 -11.96 16.66 19.21
C THR A 689 -12.02 17.78 18.17
N GLY A 690 -11.92 17.44 16.89
CA GLY A 690 -11.87 18.41 15.79
C GLY A 690 -11.80 17.78 14.40
N SER A 691 -11.35 18.55 13.40
CA SER A 691 -11.20 18.12 12.01
C SER A 691 -9.78 18.34 11.48
N VAL A 692 -8.99 17.26 11.36
CA VAL A 692 -7.65 17.28 10.77
C VAL A 692 -7.63 16.53 9.45
N GLU A 693 -7.21 17.20 8.38
CA GLU A 693 -7.08 16.61 7.04
C GLU A 693 -5.64 16.81 6.55
N MET A 694 -4.95 15.72 6.18
CA MET A 694 -3.61 15.78 5.58
C MET A 694 -3.58 15.02 4.25
N SER A 695 -2.97 15.60 3.21
CA SER A 695 -2.90 14.94 1.90
C SER A 695 -1.62 15.21 1.10
N ASP A 696 -1.21 14.25 0.27
CA ASP A 696 -0.08 14.38 -0.67
C ASP A 696 1.26 14.76 0.02
N LEU A 697 1.64 14.10 1.13
CA LEU A 697 2.86 14.38 1.94
C LEU A 697 3.82 13.17 2.09
N ILE A 698 5.11 13.42 2.31
CA ILE A 698 6.07 12.44 2.85
C ILE A 698 6.53 12.83 4.26
N ILE A 699 6.37 11.92 5.21
CA ILE A 699 6.98 12.00 6.54
C ILE A 699 8.26 11.16 6.54
N THR A 700 9.38 11.69 7.02
CA THR A 700 10.68 11.00 6.91
C THR A 700 11.66 11.45 7.99
N THR A 701 12.87 10.90 7.94
CA THR A 701 13.99 11.21 8.84
C THR A 701 15.22 11.59 8.01
N LYS A 702 15.92 12.62 8.45
CA LYS A 702 17.33 12.82 8.10
C LYS A 702 18.15 12.17 9.21
N GLY A 703 18.75 11.02 8.91
CA GLY A 703 19.26 10.10 9.93
C GLY A 703 20.45 10.64 10.73
N PRO A 704 20.76 10.01 11.88
CA PRO A 704 19.92 9.09 12.65
C PRO A 704 18.90 9.83 13.54
N ALA A 705 17.73 9.23 13.79
CA ALA A 705 16.71 9.78 14.68
C ALA A 705 15.96 8.70 15.52
N PRO A 706 16.65 7.80 16.24
CA PRO A 706 16.07 6.60 16.85
C PRO A 706 15.13 6.84 18.05
N GLY A 707 14.94 8.09 18.48
CA GLY A 707 13.91 8.52 19.42
C GLY A 707 12.70 9.19 18.75
N ALA A 708 12.64 9.27 17.41
CA ALA A 708 11.54 9.89 16.70
C ALA A 708 10.29 8.99 16.66
N ILE A 709 9.20 9.42 17.29
CA ILE A 709 7.85 8.97 16.94
C ILE A 709 7.38 9.93 15.85
N LEU A 710 7.31 9.50 14.59
CA LEU A 710 7.11 10.46 13.49
C LEU A 710 5.73 11.14 13.56
N MET A 711 4.71 10.41 14.01
CA MET A 711 3.40 11.00 14.30
C MET A 711 2.76 10.39 15.55
N GLU A 712 2.46 11.22 16.54
CA GLU A 712 1.52 10.92 17.62
C GLU A 712 0.16 11.53 17.26
N TRP A 713 -0.84 10.68 17.00
CA TRP A 713 -2.19 11.07 16.61
C TRP A 713 -3.11 11.00 17.83
N ASN A 714 -3.52 12.15 18.37
CA ASN A 714 -4.28 12.27 19.62
C ASN A 714 -5.74 12.68 19.43
N VAL A 715 -6.04 13.41 18.35
CA VAL A 715 -7.33 14.02 18.06
C VAL A 715 -8.41 12.99 17.73
N ALA A 716 -9.61 13.18 18.26
CA ALA A 716 -10.82 12.53 17.80
C ALA A 716 -11.53 13.37 16.71
N GLY A 717 -12.16 12.72 15.74
CA GLY A 717 -12.93 13.36 14.70
C GLY A 717 -14.23 13.92 15.26
N SER A 718 -14.52 15.20 15.01
CA SER A 718 -15.83 15.80 15.22
C SER A 718 -16.94 15.14 14.38
N SER A 719 -16.57 14.44 13.30
CA SER A 719 -17.42 13.47 12.61
C SER A 719 -16.58 12.32 12.04
N GLN A 720 -17.23 11.27 11.53
CA GLN A 720 -16.53 10.15 10.88
C GLN A 720 -15.67 10.68 9.72
N GLY A 721 -14.39 10.28 9.69
CA GLY A 721 -13.44 10.73 8.67
C GLY A 721 -13.10 12.23 8.68
N SER A 722 -13.48 13.01 9.71
CA SER A 722 -13.03 14.41 9.82
C SER A 722 -11.59 14.54 10.32
N ALA A 723 -11.07 13.49 10.96
CA ALA A 723 -9.66 13.35 11.35
C ALA A 723 -9.04 12.21 10.52
N GLY A 724 -8.18 12.53 9.55
CA GLY A 724 -7.59 11.54 8.65
C GLY A 724 -6.48 12.01 7.70
N MET A 725 -5.93 11.06 6.95
CA MET A 725 -4.81 11.24 6.02
C MET A 725 -5.02 10.46 4.71
N TRP A 726 -4.60 11.04 3.58
CA TRP A 726 -4.79 10.49 2.22
C TRP A 726 -3.58 10.73 1.31
N ASP A 727 -3.01 9.68 0.71
CA ASP A 727 -1.72 9.78 -0.02
C ASP A 727 -0.63 10.47 0.82
N VAL A 728 -0.61 10.18 2.12
CA VAL A 728 0.45 10.55 3.06
C VAL A 728 1.27 9.29 3.32
N HIS A 729 2.58 9.35 3.11
CA HIS A 729 3.44 8.17 3.22
C HIS A 729 4.61 8.47 4.17
N PHE A 730 5.07 7.46 4.91
CA PHE A 730 6.21 7.52 5.80
C PHE A 730 7.33 6.71 5.12
N ARG A 731 8.33 7.40 4.55
CA ARG A 731 9.39 6.79 3.72
C ARG A 731 10.75 6.97 4.38
N ILE A 732 11.27 5.93 5.00
CA ILE A 732 12.35 6.05 6.00
C ILE A 732 13.67 5.51 5.45
N GLY A 733 14.52 6.43 4.96
CA GLY A 733 15.77 6.11 4.29
C GLY A 733 15.62 5.79 2.80
N GLY A 734 16.68 5.22 2.21
CA GLY A 734 16.71 4.74 0.82
C GLY A 734 16.50 5.81 -0.25
N ALA A 735 16.60 7.11 0.09
CA ALA A 735 16.29 8.20 -0.81
C ALA A 735 17.19 9.41 -0.56
N ALA A 736 17.37 10.26 -1.58
CA ALA A 736 18.27 11.40 -1.53
C ALA A 736 18.01 12.32 -0.32
N GLY A 737 19.08 12.74 0.35
CA GLY A 737 19.03 13.67 1.49
C GLY A 737 18.56 13.07 2.82
N THR A 738 18.16 11.79 2.85
CA THR A 738 17.84 11.08 4.11
C THR A 738 19.07 10.74 4.95
N GLU A 739 20.28 10.75 4.36
CA GLU A 739 21.55 10.29 4.97
C GLU A 739 21.47 8.83 5.46
N LEU A 740 20.59 8.04 4.84
CA LEU A 740 20.25 6.65 5.14
C LEU A 740 20.21 5.81 3.85
N GLN A 741 21.23 5.99 3.01
CA GLN A 741 21.35 5.47 1.64
C GLN A 741 22.37 4.33 1.52
N SER A 742 22.52 3.71 0.35
CA SER A 742 23.37 2.52 0.14
C SER A 742 24.87 2.72 0.47
N ASP A 743 25.37 3.95 0.37
CA ASP A 743 26.74 4.32 0.78
C ASP A 743 26.95 4.27 2.31
N THR A 744 25.90 4.57 3.06
CA THR A 744 25.90 4.75 4.51
C THR A 744 25.41 3.50 5.21
N CYS A 745 24.37 2.85 4.68
CA CYS A 745 23.65 1.72 5.27
C CYS A 745 23.64 0.45 4.39
N PRO A 746 24.78 0.00 3.80
CA PRO A 746 24.80 -1.19 2.96
C PRO A 746 24.43 -2.46 3.75
N LYS A 747 23.81 -3.43 3.07
CA LYS A 747 23.58 -4.77 3.64
C LYS A 747 24.88 -5.53 3.92
N THR A 748 24.88 -6.29 5.01
CA THR A 748 26.06 -7.03 5.54
C THR A 748 25.84 -8.56 5.67
N PRO A 749 25.22 -9.28 4.70
CA PRO A 749 24.79 -10.67 4.90
C PRO A 749 25.90 -11.71 5.09
N LYS A 750 27.16 -11.33 4.86
CA LYS A 750 28.34 -12.23 4.92
C LYS A 750 29.05 -12.22 6.28
N GLU A 751 28.59 -11.39 7.22
CA GLU A 751 29.20 -11.16 8.53
C GLU A 751 28.12 -10.95 9.60
N GLU A 752 28.50 -10.97 10.88
CA GLU A 752 27.57 -10.66 11.98
C GLU A 752 27.29 -9.15 11.99
N THR A 753 26.06 -8.77 11.63
CA THR A 753 25.65 -7.37 11.50
C THR A 753 25.61 -6.70 12.86
N THR A 754 26.59 -5.83 13.14
CA THR A 754 26.47 -4.80 14.17
C THR A 754 25.79 -3.56 13.58
N PRO A 755 24.57 -3.18 14.01
CA PRO A 755 23.89 -2.02 13.46
C PRO A 755 24.69 -0.72 13.64
N LYS A 756 24.95 -0.04 12.52
CA LYS A 756 25.47 1.33 12.49
C LYS A 756 24.49 2.27 13.19
N LYS A 757 24.99 3.19 14.03
CA LYS A 757 24.15 4.16 14.75
C LYS A 757 23.48 5.14 13.79
N GLU A 758 24.21 5.48 12.75
CA GLU A 758 23.86 6.33 11.62
C GLU A 758 22.60 5.81 10.91
N CYS A 759 22.43 4.48 10.86
CA CYS A 759 21.31 3.80 10.20
C CYS A 759 20.10 3.57 11.12
N MET A 760 20.15 4.02 12.38
CA MET A 760 19.01 3.92 13.30
C MET A 760 18.05 5.09 13.06
N ALA A 761 17.05 4.86 12.20
CA ALA A 761 16.27 5.91 11.59
C ALA A 761 15.15 6.46 12.50
N ALA A 762 14.23 5.63 12.98
CA ALA A 762 13.08 6.08 13.78
C ALA A 762 12.67 5.10 14.90
N PHE A 763 11.99 5.60 15.95
CA PHE A 763 11.47 4.77 17.03
C PHE A 763 10.15 4.07 16.66
N MET A 764 9.25 4.84 16.05
CA MET A 764 7.90 4.43 15.64
C MET A 764 7.40 5.38 14.53
N LEU A 765 6.67 4.87 13.54
CA LEU A 765 6.16 5.74 12.46
C LEU A 765 4.84 6.41 12.85
N LEU A 766 3.87 5.65 13.38
CA LEU A 766 2.57 6.19 13.82
C LEU A 766 2.10 5.60 15.15
N HIS A 767 1.71 6.47 16.09
CA HIS A 767 0.98 6.11 17.31
C HIS A 767 -0.41 6.74 17.30
N ILE A 768 -1.46 5.92 17.11
CA ILE A 768 -2.85 6.35 17.29
C ILE A 768 -3.23 6.15 18.76
N THR A 769 -3.26 7.23 19.53
CA THR A 769 -3.36 7.16 20.99
C THR A 769 -4.78 6.88 21.47
N ARG A 770 -4.92 6.51 22.75
CA ARG A 770 -6.16 6.01 23.35
C ARG A 770 -7.40 6.90 23.16
N THR A 771 -7.25 8.22 23.10
CA THR A 771 -8.37 9.17 22.93
C THR A 771 -8.71 9.51 21.49
N ALA A 772 -7.89 9.08 20.53
CA ALA A 772 -7.98 9.52 19.16
C ALA A 772 -9.09 8.82 18.35
N SER A 773 -9.24 9.22 17.09
CA SER A 773 -9.83 8.43 16.00
C SER A 773 -9.12 8.81 14.71
N ALA A 774 -8.97 7.89 13.75
CA ALA A 774 -8.28 8.19 12.50
C ALA A 774 -8.91 7.47 11.30
N TYR A 775 -8.98 8.17 10.17
CA TYR A 775 -9.25 7.59 8.86
C TYR A 775 -7.97 7.70 8.01
N LEU A 776 -7.39 6.56 7.63
CA LEU A 776 -6.14 6.49 6.88
C LEU A 776 -6.40 5.80 5.54
N GLU A 777 -5.99 6.42 4.43
CA GLU A 777 -6.22 5.90 3.08
C GLU A 777 -4.96 6.03 2.22
N ASN A 778 -4.60 4.96 1.51
CA ASN A 778 -3.34 4.83 0.76
C ASN A 778 -2.12 5.28 1.57
N THR A 779 -2.09 4.95 2.87
CA THR A 779 -1.03 5.35 3.79
C THR A 779 0.02 4.25 3.85
N TRP A 780 1.23 4.55 3.39
CA TRP A 780 2.35 3.59 3.32
C TRP A 780 3.37 3.90 4.41
N PHE A 781 3.76 2.91 5.20
CA PHE A 781 4.71 3.02 6.30
C PHE A 781 5.93 2.14 5.97
N TRP A 782 6.91 2.67 5.24
CA TRP A 782 8.02 1.92 4.68
C TRP A 782 9.35 2.31 5.32
N THR A 783 10.02 1.34 5.95
CA THR A 783 11.43 1.44 6.30
C THR A 783 12.27 0.87 5.16
N ALA A 784 13.19 1.66 4.61
CA ALA A 784 13.79 1.34 3.32
C ALA A 784 14.56 0.01 3.32
N ASP A 785 14.13 -0.91 2.47
CA ASP A 785 14.79 -2.18 2.19
C ASP A 785 15.82 -2.07 1.05
N HIS A 786 15.67 -1.06 0.19
CA HIS A 786 16.56 -0.76 -0.93
C HIS A 786 16.68 0.75 -1.22
N GLU A 787 17.57 1.08 -2.16
CA GLU A 787 17.98 2.42 -2.55
C GLU A 787 17.25 2.91 -3.83
N LEU A 788 16.73 4.15 -3.79
CA LEU A 788 15.85 4.74 -4.81
C LEU A 788 16.48 5.89 -5.62
N ASP A 789 17.65 6.43 -5.25
CA ASP A 789 18.28 7.55 -5.97
C ASP A 789 19.77 7.34 -6.30
N LEU A 790 20.52 6.51 -5.55
CA LEU A 790 21.89 6.14 -5.93
C LEU A 790 21.89 5.01 -6.97
N LYS A 791 22.78 5.13 -7.96
CA LYS A 791 22.89 4.27 -9.15
C LYS A 791 22.99 2.75 -8.88
N ASP A 792 23.39 2.33 -7.68
CA ASP A 792 23.56 0.91 -7.38
C ASP A 792 22.25 0.20 -7.01
N HIS A 793 21.19 0.96 -6.65
CA HIS A 793 19.86 0.47 -6.23
C HIS A 793 19.93 -0.71 -5.26
N ASN A 794 20.96 -0.73 -4.41
CA ASN A 794 21.27 -1.86 -3.56
C ASN A 794 20.26 -1.98 -2.41
N GLN A 795 20.08 -3.21 -1.93
CA GLN A 795 19.40 -3.47 -0.66
C GLN A 795 20.20 -2.95 0.54
N ILE A 796 19.52 -2.37 1.52
CA ILE A 796 20.11 -1.62 2.64
C ILE A 796 19.61 -2.05 4.02
N ASN A 797 20.41 -1.74 5.03
CA ASN A 797 20.20 -2.01 6.45
C ASN A 797 19.72 -0.74 7.17
N VAL A 798 18.46 -0.34 6.98
CA VAL A 798 17.84 0.77 7.74
C VAL A 798 17.01 0.20 8.90
N TYR A 799 17.14 0.80 10.09
CA TYR A 799 16.52 0.29 11.31
C TYR A 799 15.46 1.27 11.85
N THR A 800 14.20 0.86 11.79
CA THR A 800 13.09 1.49 12.51
C THR A 800 12.53 0.52 13.55
N GLY A 801 12.27 0.98 14.77
CA GLY A 801 11.77 0.10 15.82
C GLY A 801 10.40 -0.53 15.53
N ARG A 802 9.42 0.29 15.14
CA ARG A 802 7.98 -0.06 15.08
C ARG A 802 7.29 0.65 13.92
N GLY A 803 6.31 0.01 13.28
CA GLY A 803 5.46 0.65 12.27
C GLY A 803 4.33 1.46 12.90
N VAL A 804 3.17 0.84 13.01
CA VAL A 804 1.91 1.45 13.46
C VAL A 804 1.43 0.84 14.77
N LEU A 805 1.28 1.67 15.81
CA LEU A 805 0.64 1.32 17.09
C LEU A 805 -0.75 1.96 17.19
N ILE A 806 -1.77 1.15 17.48
CA ILE A 806 -3.16 1.58 17.66
C ILE A 806 -3.64 1.20 19.07
N GLU A 807 -3.97 2.20 19.88
CA GLU A 807 -4.54 2.03 21.24
C GLU A 807 -5.94 2.69 21.38
N SER A 808 -6.45 3.23 20.27
CA SER A 808 -7.70 3.98 20.16
C SER A 808 -8.90 3.29 20.83
N GLN A 809 -9.74 4.07 21.51
CA GLN A 809 -11.06 3.64 21.99
C GLN A 809 -12.21 4.06 21.06
N ASN A 810 -11.93 4.92 20.07
CA ASN A 810 -12.91 5.38 19.08
C ASN A 810 -12.60 4.75 17.71
N PRO A 811 -13.53 4.87 16.72
CA PRO A 811 -13.35 4.30 15.39
C PRO A 811 -12.01 4.63 14.72
N VAL A 812 -11.37 3.61 14.16
CA VAL A 812 -10.18 3.74 13.31
C VAL A 812 -10.42 2.94 12.02
N TRP A 813 -10.14 3.55 10.87
CA TRP A 813 -10.23 2.91 9.55
C TRP A 813 -8.88 3.01 8.85
N LEU A 814 -8.33 1.87 8.42
CA LEU A 814 -7.16 1.77 7.56
C LEU A 814 -7.61 1.20 6.20
N TRP A 815 -7.59 2.01 5.14
CA TRP A 815 -7.98 1.66 3.78
C TRP A 815 -6.75 1.57 2.87
N GLY A 816 -6.40 0.36 2.43
CA GLY A 816 -5.23 0.12 1.57
C GLY A 816 -3.94 0.66 2.16
N THR A 817 -3.66 0.31 3.42
CA THR A 817 -2.42 0.70 4.11
C THR A 817 -1.41 -0.43 4.10
N SER A 818 -0.14 -0.10 3.93
CA SER A 818 0.98 -1.05 4.02
C SER A 818 1.94 -0.59 5.12
N SER A 819 2.54 -1.53 5.87
CA SER A 819 3.57 -1.23 6.87
C SER A 819 4.67 -2.28 6.86
N GLU A 820 5.91 -1.88 6.58
CA GLU A 820 6.96 -2.82 6.16
C GLU A 820 8.34 -2.53 6.77
N HIS A 821 9.08 -3.62 6.98
CA HIS A 821 10.50 -3.66 7.34
C HIS A 821 10.85 -3.07 8.73
N HIS A 822 9.92 -3.13 9.69
CA HIS A 822 10.13 -2.68 11.07
C HIS A 822 10.74 -3.77 11.97
N GLN A 823 11.58 -3.39 12.94
CA GLN A 823 12.35 -4.33 13.75
C GLN A 823 11.46 -5.26 14.62
N LEU A 824 10.49 -4.69 15.34
CA LEU A 824 9.66 -5.41 16.33
C LEU A 824 8.31 -5.85 15.76
N TYR A 825 7.60 -4.95 15.10
CA TYR A 825 6.31 -5.20 14.46
C TYR A 825 6.00 -4.13 13.41
N ASN A 826 5.24 -4.55 12.40
CA ASN A 826 4.64 -3.66 11.40
C ASN A 826 3.33 -3.06 11.95
N TYR A 827 2.33 -3.89 12.26
CA TYR A 827 1.09 -3.45 12.93
C TYR A 827 0.94 -4.00 14.35
N GLN A 828 0.53 -3.15 15.29
CA GLN A 828 0.10 -3.54 16.63
C GLN A 828 -1.19 -2.82 17.04
N VAL A 829 -2.22 -3.60 17.35
CA VAL A 829 -3.49 -3.15 17.94
C VAL A 829 -3.49 -3.60 19.40
N SER A 830 -3.38 -2.67 20.35
CA SER A 830 -3.15 -2.98 21.78
C SER A 830 -4.12 -2.24 22.69
N THR A 831 -4.92 -2.99 23.46
CA THR A 831 -5.98 -2.47 24.34
C THR A 831 -7.03 -1.57 23.64
N ALA A 832 -7.10 -1.65 22.31
CA ALA A 832 -7.92 -0.81 21.45
C ALA A 832 -9.33 -1.39 21.22
N LYS A 833 -10.21 -0.60 20.61
CA LYS A 833 -11.49 -1.09 20.08
C LYS A 833 -11.99 -0.27 18.90
N ASN A 834 -12.97 -0.81 18.16
CA ASN A 834 -13.54 -0.18 16.96
C ASN A 834 -12.49 0.03 15.86
N VAL A 835 -11.73 -1.02 15.52
CA VAL A 835 -10.67 -0.93 14.49
C VAL A 835 -11.09 -1.71 13.25
N PHE A 836 -11.15 -1.02 12.11
CA PHE A 836 -11.29 -1.61 10.77
C PHE A 836 -9.99 -1.45 9.97
N MET A 837 -9.57 -2.50 9.28
CA MET A 837 -8.40 -2.50 8.39
C MET A 837 -8.75 -3.27 7.11
N GLY A 838 -8.52 -2.70 5.91
CA GLY A 838 -8.99 -3.30 4.66
C GLY A 838 -8.35 -2.74 3.37
N LEU A 839 -7.56 -3.49 2.60
CA LEU A 839 -6.67 -4.54 3.14
C LEU A 839 -5.46 -3.92 3.82
N ILE A 840 -4.76 -4.74 4.61
CA ILE A 840 -3.42 -4.44 5.09
C ILE A 840 -2.38 -5.28 4.36
N GLN A 841 -1.18 -4.74 4.22
CA GLN A 841 -0.02 -5.47 3.73
C GLN A 841 1.19 -5.20 4.63
N SER A 842 2.08 -6.17 4.80
CA SER A 842 3.31 -5.98 5.59
C SER A 842 4.43 -6.93 5.23
N GLU A 843 5.68 -6.48 5.35
CA GLU A 843 6.87 -7.32 5.16
C GLU A 843 7.84 -7.28 6.35
N THR A 844 8.50 -8.41 6.60
CA THR A 844 9.61 -8.52 7.57
C THR A 844 10.90 -7.91 6.97
N PRO A 845 11.71 -7.14 7.74
CA PRO A 845 12.95 -6.56 7.21
C PRO A 845 13.95 -7.64 6.80
N TYR A 846 14.48 -7.53 5.57
CA TYR A 846 15.21 -8.61 4.89
C TYR A 846 16.50 -9.06 5.61
N TYR A 847 17.11 -8.18 6.41
CA TYR A 847 18.28 -8.49 7.21
C TYR A 847 18.00 -9.48 8.33
N GLN A 848 16.76 -9.60 8.83
CA GLN A 848 16.46 -10.51 9.92
C GLN A 848 16.72 -11.97 9.48
N SER A 849 17.45 -12.78 10.25
CA SER A 849 17.74 -12.66 11.69
C SER A 849 19.14 -12.11 12.04
N ASN A 850 19.75 -11.30 11.18
CA ASN A 850 21.09 -10.73 11.31
C ASN A 850 21.10 -9.18 11.25
N PRO A 851 20.71 -8.47 12.34
CA PRO A 851 20.27 -9.00 13.64
C PRO A 851 18.79 -9.42 13.66
N ASN A 852 18.39 -10.14 14.71
CA ASN A 852 17.00 -10.49 14.98
C ASN A 852 16.22 -9.32 15.62
N SER A 853 14.91 -9.47 15.85
CA SER A 853 14.02 -8.39 16.33
C SER A 853 14.43 -7.68 17.63
N LEU A 854 15.36 -8.21 18.44
CA LEU A 854 15.74 -7.61 19.72
C LEU A 854 16.81 -6.50 19.62
N THR A 855 17.39 -6.27 18.45
CA THR A 855 18.51 -5.36 18.21
C THR A 855 18.32 -4.63 16.87
N PRO A 856 18.54 -3.29 16.75
CA PRO A 856 19.11 -2.38 17.74
C PRO A 856 18.10 -1.69 18.67
N PHE A 857 16.80 -1.98 18.53
CA PHE A 857 15.75 -1.42 19.39
C PHE A 857 15.41 -2.37 20.52
N THR A 858 15.68 -1.95 21.76
CA THR A 858 15.31 -2.74 22.94
C THR A 858 13.79 -2.70 23.14
N PRO A 859 13.10 -3.85 23.31
CA PRO A 859 11.69 -3.88 23.69
C PRO A 859 11.41 -3.11 24.98
N GLN A 860 10.32 -2.36 25.00
CA GLN A 860 9.89 -1.52 26.11
C GLN A 860 8.44 -1.83 26.49
N ARG A 861 8.23 -2.36 27.69
CA ARG A 861 6.90 -2.77 28.20
C ARG A 861 5.84 -1.67 28.14
N PHE A 862 6.25 -0.40 28.27
CA PHE A 862 5.37 0.77 28.14
C PHE A 862 4.63 0.83 26.80
N TRP A 863 5.27 0.40 25.70
CA TRP A 863 4.69 0.37 24.35
C TRP A 863 4.04 -0.99 24.00
N ASN A 864 3.87 -1.87 25.00
CA ASN A 864 3.39 -3.25 24.84
C ASN A 864 4.23 -4.11 23.86
N ASP A 865 5.52 -3.79 23.71
CA ASP A 865 6.41 -4.41 22.72
C ASP A 865 6.55 -5.94 22.85
N PRO A 866 6.89 -6.65 21.76
CA PRO A 866 7.17 -8.08 21.81
C PRO A 866 8.55 -8.33 22.45
N GLU A 867 8.57 -8.97 23.62
CA GLU A 867 9.82 -9.38 24.30
C GLU A 867 10.35 -10.73 23.79
N PHE A 868 9.59 -11.46 22.96
CA PHE A 868 9.93 -12.77 22.38
C PHE A 868 10.40 -13.82 23.41
N TRP A 869 9.95 -13.73 24.67
CA TRP A 869 10.39 -14.55 25.81
C TRP A 869 10.20 -16.07 25.61
N ASN A 870 9.22 -16.44 24.79
CA ASN A 870 8.85 -17.81 24.42
C ASN A 870 9.68 -18.35 23.24
N CYS A 871 10.29 -17.48 22.43
CA CYS A 871 11.04 -17.85 21.25
C CYS A 871 12.38 -18.51 21.59
N LYS A 872 12.68 -19.62 20.91
CA LYS A 872 13.94 -20.36 21.05
C LYS A 872 14.84 -20.16 19.82
N THR A 873 14.25 -20.21 18.64
CA THR A 873 14.86 -20.02 17.31
C THR A 873 15.06 -18.54 16.97
N ASN A 874 15.89 -18.27 15.97
CA ASN A 874 16.00 -16.93 15.37
C ASN A 874 14.80 -16.60 14.46
N SER A 875 14.28 -17.58 13.71
CA SER A 875 13.06 -17.46 12.89
C SER A 875 11.79 -17.12 13.69
N CYS A 876 11.75 -17.38 15.00
CA CYS A 876 10.69 -16.89 15.89
C CYS A 876 10.92 -15.43 16.35
N ARG A 877 12.17 -14.97 16.44
CA ARG A 877 12.55 -13.59 16.82
C ARG A 877 12.58 -12.68 15.58
N LYS A 878 11.48 -12.71 14.81
CA LYS A 878 11.25 -11.88 13.63
C LYS A 878 10.06 -10.95 13.82
N ALA A 879 10.04 -9.89 13.02
CA ALA A 879 8.99 -8.89 13.08
C ALA A 879 7.60 -9.50 12.89
N TRP A 880 6.65 -9.07 13.74
CA TRP A 880 5.25 -9.44 13.58
C TRP A 880 4.61 -8.60 12.48
N GLY A 881 3.94 -9.23 11.52
CA GLY A 881 3.13 -8.52 10.53
C GLY A 881 1.94 -7.82 11.21
N LEU A 882 1.25 -8.55 12.10
CA LEU A 882 0.16 -8.00 12.91
C LEU A 882 0.19 -8.60 14.33
N ARG A 883 0.04 -7.76 15.36
CA ARG A 883 -0.25 -8.15 16.74
C ARG A 883 -1.61 -7.57 17.17
N VAL A 884 -2.48 -8.39 17.75
CA VAL A 884 -3.77 -7.94 18.31
C VAL A 884 -3.87 -8.39 19.77
N LEU A 885 -3.75 -7.43 20.69
CA LEU A 885 -3.55 -7.67 22.12
C LEU A 885 -4.67 -7.01 22.94
N ARG A 886 -5.41 -7.80 23.74
CA ARG A 886 -6.44 -7.33 24.69
C ARG A 886 -7.43 -6.32 24.10
N SER A 887 -7.76 -6.46 22.81
CA SER A 887 -8.53 -5.49 22.01
C SER A 887 -9.87 -6.08 21.58
N SER A 888 -10.91 -5.27 21.41
CA SER A 888 -12.25 -5.75 21.05
C SER A 888 -12.78 -5.14 19.76
N GLU A 889 -13.69 -5.85 19.07
CA GLU A 889 -14.35 -5.30 17.87
C GLU A 889 -13.32 -4.92 16.77
N VAL A 890 -12.32 -5.78 16.57
CA VAL A 890 -11.26 -5.62 15.56
C VAL A 890 -11.62 -6.43 14.30
N PHE A 891 -11.65 -5.75 13.16
CA PHE A 891 -12.05 -6.30 11.86
C PHE A 891 -10.97 -6.05 10.81
N VAL A 892 -10.37 -7.12 10.31
CA VAL A 892 -9.45 -7.08 9.17
C VAL A 892 -10.11 -7.77 7.98
N TYR A 893 -10.21 -7.06 6.85
CA TYR A 893 -10.78 -7.56 5.60
C TYR A 893 -9.71 -7.50 4.50
N GLY A 894 -9.04 -8.62 4.28
CA GLY A 894 -7.84 -8.72 3.46
C GLY A 894 -6.59 -8.39 4.28
N ALA A 895 -5.64 -9.34 4.31
CA ALA A 895 -4.32 -9.12 4.87
C ALA A 895 -3.27 -9.88 4.05
N GLY A 896 -2.21 -9.20 3.61
CA GLY A 896 -1.07 -9.78 2.90
C GLY A 896 0.22 -9.62 3.69
N LEU A 897 0.63 -10.63 4.45
CA LEU A 897 1.72 -10.49 5.43
C LEU A 897 2.89 -11.43 5.09
N TYR A 898 4.03 -10.88 4.68
CA TYR A 898 5.06 -11.62 3.95
C TYR A 898 6.42 -11.69 4.68
N SER A 899 7.12 -12.81 4.51
CA SER A 899 8.48 -13.03 5.00
C SER A 899 9.33 -13.60 3.87
N PHE A 900 10.11 -12.77 3.18
CA PHE A 900 10.80 -13.18 1.96
C PHE A 900 12.23 -13.71 2.17
N PHE A 901 12.82 -13.48 3.34
CA PHE A 901 14.26 -13.65 3.56
C PHE A 901 14.61 -14.17 4.96
N GLU A 902 15.75 -14.85 5.04
CA GLU A 902 16.57 -14.98 6.24
C GLU A 902 17.96 -14.41 5.92
N ASN A 903 18.31 -13.25 6.51
CA ASN A 903 19.58 -12.56 6.27
C ASN A 903 19.89 -12.37 4.76
N TYR A 904 18.95 -11.78 4.03
CA TYR A 904 18.95 -11.62 2.57
C TYR A 904 19.03 -12.91 1.72
N ALA A 905 18.99 -14.10 2.31
CA ALA A 905 18.85 -15.37 1.58
C ALA A 905 17.39 -15.78 1.46
N GLN A 906 16.96 -16.18 0.26
CA GLN A 906 15.58 -16.61 -0.04
C GLN A 906 15.40 -18.13 -0.06
N SER A 907 16.40 -18.90 0.39
CA SER A 907 16.35 -20.38 0.38
C SER A 907 15.17 -20.95 1.20
N CYS A 908 14.77 -20.24 2.25
CA CYS A 908 13.61 -20.56 3.10
C CYS A 908 12.24 -20.48 2.40
N LEU A 909 12.15 -19.85 1.21
CA LEU A 909 10.92 -19.86 0.40
C LEU A 909 10.60 -21.26 -0.15
N ASN A 910 11.60 -22.13 -0.32
CA ASN A 910 11.40 -23.51 -0.79
C ASN A 910 10.77 -24.41 0.30
N SER A 911 10.85 -23.99 1.56
CA SER A 911 10.37 -24.69 2.75
C SER A 911 9.22 -23.97 3.46
N GLU A 912 8.83 -22.78 2.99
CA GLU A 912 7.83 -21.87 3.58
C GLU A 912 8.11 -21.51 5.06
N ASP A 913 9.39 -21.45 5.45
CA ASP A 913 9.83 -21.33 6.86
C ASP A 913 10.75 -20.13 7.14
N CYS A 914 10.71 -19.10 6.30
CA CYS A 914 11.46 -17.85 6.50
C CYS A 914 11.18 -17.20 7.86
N GLN A 915 9.98 -17.36 8.44
CA GLN A 915 9.75 -17.11 9.86
C GLN A 915 8.81 -18.13 10.52
N GLU A 916 8.83 -18.19 11.85
CA GLU A 916 8.05 -19.18 12.60
C GLU A 916 6.58 -18.74 12.78
N ASN A 917 6.32 -17.43 12.94
CA ASN A 917 5.00 -16.88 13.27
C ASN A 917 4.78 -15.53 12.57
N MET A 918 3.59 -15.25 12.04
CA MET A 918 3.28 -13.97 11.34
C MET A 918 2.27 -13.07 12.07
N VAL A 919 1.16 -13.62 12.56
CA VAL A 919 0.15 -12.89 13.34
C VAL A 919 0.12 -13.37 14.79
N GLU A 920 0.16 -12.45 15.74
CA GLU A 920 -0.10 -12.73 17.16
C GLU A 920 -1.51 -12.27 17.54
N VAL A 921 -2.30 -13.15 18.17
CA VAL A 921 -3.61 -12.82 18.74
C VAL A 921 -3.64 -13.22 20.22
N ASP A 922 -3.95 -12.26 21.09
CA ASP A 922 -4.04 -12.46 22.54
C ASP A 922 -5.21 -11.69 23.15
N CYS A 923 -5.99 -12.37 24.01
CA CYS A 923 -7.18 -11.87 24.71
C CYS A 923 -8.07 -10.88 23.92
N SER A 924 -8.20 -11.09 22.60
CA SER A 924 -8.87 -10.15 21.70
C SER A 924 -10.08 -10.75 21.02
N ASP A 925 -11.13 -9.93 20.86
CA ASP A 925 -12.25 -10.17 19.95
C ASP A 925 -11.89 -9.65 18.56
N VAL A 926 -11.53 -10.57 17.66
CA VAL A 926 -10.95 -10.24 16.35
C VAL A 926 -11.45 -11.17 15.26
N LYS A 927 -11.74 -10.59 14.08
CA LYS A 927 -12.11 -11.29 12.86
C LYS A 927 -11.13 -10.90 11.75
N LEU A 928 -10.43 -11.88 11.19
CA LEU A 928 -9.49 -11.73 10.09
C LEU A 928 -10.08 -12.46 8.87
N TYR A 929 -10.68 -11.72 7.94
CA TYR A 929 -11.19 -12.25 6.68
C TYR A 929 -10.09 -12.16 5.60
N GLY A 930 -9.91 -13.20 4.79
CA GLY A 930 -8.93 -13.19 3.68
C GLY A 930 -7.49 -12.91 4.13
N LEU A 931 -6.98 -13.68 5.09
CA LEU A 931 -5.59 -13.59 5.56
C LEU A 931 -4.68 -14.47 4.69
N SER A 932 -3.84 -13.82 3.89
CA SER A 932 -2.74 -14.42 3.14
C SER A 932 -1.40 -14.14 3.82
N THR A 933 -0.59 -15.18 4.06
CA THR A 933 0.76 -15.04 4.62
C THR A 933 1.80 -15.79 3.78
N LYS A 934 3.01 -15.23 3.60
CA LYS A 934 4.10 -15.89 2.85
C LYS A 934 5.23 -16.38 3.75
N ALA A 935 5.64 -17.64 3.56
CA ALA A 935 6.76 -18.32 4.23
C ALA A 935 6.87 -18.09 5.76
N ALA A 936 5.71 -18.12 6.42
CA ALA A 936 5.61 -18.17 7.87
C ALA A 936 5.00 -19.52 8.27
N VAL A 937 5.68 -20.31 9.11
CA VAL A 937 5.22 -21.66 9.50
C VAL A 937 3.83 -21.62 10.14
N ASN A 938 3.58 -20.60 10.96
CA ASN A 938 2.28 -20.32 11.57
C ASN A 938 1.73 -18.96 11.08
N MET A 939 0.56 -18.99 10.44
CA MET A 939 -0.17 -17.80 10.01
C MET A 939 -0.64 -17.00 11.22
N VAL A 940 -1.22 -17.69 12.21
CA VAL A 940 -1.74 -17.09 13.46
C VAL A 940 -1.29 -17.91 14.67
N THR A 941 -0.77 -17.22 15.68
CA THR A 941 -0.19 -17.77 16.92
C THR A 941 -0.69 -16.98 18.14
N SER A 942 -0.68 -17.60 19.32
CA SER A 942 -1.03 -16.96 20.61
C SER A 942 0.20 -16.46 21.37
N ASN A 943 0.02 -15.56 22.34
CA ASN A 943 1.09 -14.97 23.17
C ASN A 943 2.05 -15.96 23.86
N ARG A 944 1.64 -17.22 24.05
CA ARG A 944 2.45 -18.31 24.63
C ARG A 944 3.12 -19.19 23.57
N GLY A 945 3.13 -18.77 22.30
CA GLY A 945 3.76 -19.48 21.18
C GLY A 945 3.00 -20.72 20.71
N ARG A 946 1.77 -20.95 21.18
CA ARG A 946 0.93 -22.03 20.63
C ARG A 946 0.37 -21.58 19.28
N PRO A 947 0.58 -22.35 18.19
CA PRO A 947 -0.01 -22.05 16.89
C PRO A 947 -1.53 -22.26 16.93
N LEU A 948 -2.24 -21.35 16.27
CA LEU A 948 -3.70 -21.38 16.11
C LEU A 948 -4.09 -21.70 14.65
N VAL A 949 -3.30 -21.19 13.69
CA VAL A 949 -3.43 -21.49 12.25
C VAL A 949 -2.03 -21.80 11.69
N PRO A 950 -1.69 -23.08 11.39
CA PRO A 950 -0.48 -23.42 10.65
C PRO A 950 -0.64 -23.09 9.16
N ALA A 951 0.43 -22.76 8.45
CA ALA A 951 0.36 -22.40 7.02
C ALA A 951 0.08 -23.61 6.10
N LYS A 952 0.78 -24.73 6.32
CA LYS A 952 0.77 -25.90 5.40
C LYS A 952 -0.62 -26.42 4.94
N PRO A 953 -1.68 -26.49 5.78
CA PRO A 953 -3.02 -26.91 5.33
C PRO A 953 -3.77 -25.86 4.49
N ASN A 954 -3.20 -24.67 4.35
CA ASN A 954 -3.80 -23.47 3.77
C ASN A 954 -3.01 -22.97 2.55
N ASN A 955 -2.08 -23.76 2.00
CA ASN A 955 -1.29 -23.39 0.82
C ASN A 955 -2.19 -22.89 -0.32
N SER A 956 -1.89 -21.70 -0.82
CA SER A 956 -2.53 -21.04 -1.96
C SER A 956 -1.57 -21.03 -3.17
N ASN A 957 -1.82 -20.16 -4.15
CA ASN A 957 -1.04 -20.05 -5.39
C ASN A 957 0.43 -19.66 -5.18
N TYR A 958 0.73 -18.96 -4.10
CA TYR A 958 2.06 -18.53 -3.71
C TYR A 958 2.17 -18.25 -2.20
N CYS A 959 1.15 -17.63 -1.61
CA CYS A 959 0.98 -17.51 -0.16
C CYS A 959 0.38 -18.81 0.43
N SER A 960 0.21 -18.86 1.75
CA SER A 960 -0.88 -19.64 2.39
C SER A 960 -2.02 -18.69 2.76
N THR A 961 -3.27 -19.09 2.57
CA THR A 961 -4.44 -18.21 2.65
C THR A 961 -5.60 -18.87 3.39
N ILE A 962 -6.29 -18.08 4.22
CA ILE A 962 -7.55 -18.47 4.87
C ILE A 962 -8.63 -17.40 4.65
N ALA A 963 -9.86 -17.84 4.43
CA ALA A 963 -11.00 -16.96 4.25
C ALA A 963 -11.50 -16.34 5.57
N LEU A 964 -11.34 -17.02 6.72
CA LEU A 964 -11.67 -16.48 8.04
C LEU A 964 -10.84 -17.08 9.18
N PHE A 965 -10.30 -16.23 10.04
CA PHE A 965 -10.01 -16.55 11.45
C PHE A 965 -10.90 -15.70 12.37
N GLU A 966 -11.59 -16.32 13.33
CA GLU A 966 -12.33 -15.64 14.40
C GLU A 966 -11.84 -16.11 15.78
N GLN A 967 -11.54 -15.15 16.65
CA GLN A 967 -11.44 -15.38 18.09
C GLN A 967 -12.47 -14.52 18.83
N LEU A 968 -13.16 -15.15 19.78
CA LEU A 968 -14.05 -14.52 20.76
C LEU A 968 -13.50 -14.81 22.17
N VAL A 969 -13.61 -13.85 23.08
CA VAL A 969 -13.08 -13.88 24.47
C VAL A 969 -14.17 -13.46 25.45
#